data_AF-A0A383VLF2-F1
#
_entry.id   AF-A0A383VLF2-F1
#
_cell.length_a   1.000
_cell.length_b   1.000
_cell.length_c   1.000
_cell.angle_alpha   90.00
_cell.angle_beta   90.00
_cell.angle_gamma   90.00
#
_symmetry.space_group_name_H-M   'P 1'
#
loop_
_entity.id
_entity.type
_entity.pdbx_description
1 polymer ?
#
loop_
_entity_poly.entity_id
_entity_poly.type
_entity_poly.pdbx_seq_one_letter_code
_entity_poly.pdbx_strand_id
1 'polypeptide(L)'
;MPRKRQEQQREQMLQSLEAAARRLHALLQSQPASQLLQQPPPAAAADLTHQQQDLLTSSDMLLQALLETHKQLHAAAAAPAPGRALGLVLRQQAARSAGTLLVWLQQRPERLRFDLMQQMLLSGADADAAITAVLWMRACAWLDIMAQGLAIAEQAPQPGCSVAALAAAILQQLEQSGLLSSMPASTVPLMQAIRKQWSSTAEDWTPYHSVIVTVRALMCVTDVSCRWARALVPAALQHAALQATAQLMQQLHGCATQLPAATAGAGGSSSSSSSSSSPHAEYIEAQIAAMGVICRLYGLVQEQQLSADSTLQAEQLLEDPAVQWLLLQPLVAFVVLLHLHHAARKQQQQQQQQRRPGTTLQLLPIPAFHQDMPLPGGQAYLDAAAAMMQVDYSRLQDSDAHNTWSEASLAVAMLDAGLEAWSMCGVRDQACSNVMLSAAAVRLVLELQLLAADAVQQQQQQQQTRPEPLHLLANCNNLLATQLRLSMQITGGGCLPPEVLQQAGLQLLQALAAPLQLLKVLNADRHAVSSEELSAMLGSSQQLYALRAAVEGAAATDDGVPAAVQHGRLTALAAAHPEAYTALIDCCMRSEQLQPADMLAAADLLAPAIRALLVSDTALANTAAVAGLASALTSLAKRAVQFIRAAASMQQEQPPAAEAEVEAAAYFVALAPTLVKRLFILPFLDGKEALVGTSSSSSSSQVHASCALLAVVLARSIVQLADAMEAAGPQLLFDSLVVSPGFYERWAPTEANDAEVAMVVVPMRLIDEGEHSMNAEWHWREVWQPNVLCAINSVCSFLDRHSTPAAAAAAAATGVCSAAGCASTDGASGRRTATSAAGDTASSSSISAHAQLSSSSSSSSSGSSQQVQWRYLLDLQQLSPRWAAAVAEYRVIFEALDQQAGEDPAVIAPLAQQLGTGGGVAGLATTIISNAHIEQQYAAALELCRALAAAAPLPVVCNNPGCDSLDGLSEAAAASKACAGCRCRYCSAACQTADWRRHKRACRLLAAAGQACV
;
A
#
# COMPACT_ATOMS: atom_id res chain seq x y z
N MET A 1 -6.08 50.65 26.94
CA MET A 1 -5.18 51.79 26.61
C MET A 1 -5.67 52.46 25.33
N PRO A 2 -5.52 53.78 25.15
CA PRO A 2 -5.83 54.42 23.87
C PRO A 2 -4.89 53.88 22.77
N ARG A 3 -5.43 53.58 21.58
CA ARG A 3 -4.72 53.01 20.42
C ARG A 3 -3.40 53.73 20.11
N LYS A 4 -3.39 55.06 20.20
CA LYS A 4 -2.17 55.90 20.03
C LYS A 4 -1.05 55.54 21.01
N ARG A 5 -1.37 55.17 22.25
CA ARG A 5 -0.37 54.79 23.27
C ARG A 5 0.20 53.40 22.99
N GLN A 6 -0.62 52.47 22.47
CA GLN A 6 -0.14 51.16 22.02
C GLN A 6 0.76 51.29 20.79
N GLU A 7 0.39 52.12 19.82
CA GLU A 7 1.21 52.42 18.63
C GLU A 7 2.54 53.09 19.01
N GLN A 8 2.52 54.06 19.93
CA GLN A 8 3.74 54.71 20.42
C GLN A 8 4.65 53.74 21.20
N GLN A 9 4.09 52.92 22.10
CA GLN A 9 4.84 51.90 22.83
C GLN A 9 5.46 50.89 21.86
N ARG A 10 4.73 50.49 20.83
CA ARG A 10 5.20 49.58 19.79
C ARG A 10 6.33 50.19 18.96
N GLU A 11 6.23 51.45 18.54
CA GLU A 11 7.31 52.13 17.82
C GLU A 11 8.55 52.28 18.70
N GLN A 12 8.38 52.54 20.00
CA GLN A 12 9.47 52.58 20.96
C GLN A 12 10.15 51.21 21.11
N MET A 13 9.38 50.11 21.16
CA MET A 13 9.95 48.75 21.19
C MET A 13 10.72 48.43 19.89
N LEU A 14 10.21 48.83 18.72
CA LEU A 14 10.93 48.67 17.45
C LEU A 14 12.25 49.45 17.41
N GLN A 15 12.24 50.70 17.89
CA GLN A 15 13.46 51.51 18.01
C GLN A 15 14.47 50.92 19.00
N SER A 16 13.98 50.37 20.12
CA SER A 16 14.83 49.67 21.09
C SER A 16 15.49 48.44 20.48
N LEU A 17 14.71 47.64 19.73
CA LEU A 17 15.19 46.46 19.01
C LEU A 17 16.28 46.83 17.98
N GLU A 18 16.02 47.86 17.16
CA GLU A 18 16.99 48.35 16.18
C GLU A 18 18.27 48.89 16.85
N ALA A 19 18.13 49.66 17.94
CA ALA A 19 19.26 50.21 18.67
C ALA A 19 20.13 49.13 19.30
N ALA A 20 19.54 48.07 19.87
CA ALA A 20 20.27 46.93 20.41
C ALA A 20 21.05 46.19 19.31
N ALA A 21 20.42 45.92 18.16
CA ALA A 21 21.07 45.29 17.01
C ALA A 21 22.26 46.12 16.50
N ARG A 22 22.07 47.45 16.36
CA ARG A 22 23.13 48.37 15.94
C ARG A 22 24.31 48.38 16.90
N ARG A 23 24.04 48.40 18.21
CA ARG A 23 25.09 48.36 19.25
C ARG A 23 25.86 47.05 19.23
N LEU A 24 25.17 45.92 19.06
CA LEU A 24 25.80 44.61 18.95
C LEU A 24 26.73 44.57 17.74
N HIS A 25 26.26 45.03 16.57
CA HIS A 25 27.08 45.10 15.37
C HIS A 25 28.30 46.01 15.57
N ALA A 26 28.12 47.22 16.09
CA ALA A 26 29.22 48.16 16.34
C ALA A 26 30.27 47.60 17.31
N LEU A 27 29.84 46.87 18.34
CA LEU A 27 30.73 46.20 19.29
C LEU A 27 31.62 45.16 18.58
N LEU A 28 31.03 44.29 17.75
CA LEU A 28 31.76 43.24 17.03
C LEU A 28 32.64 43.78 15.89
N GLN A 29 32.28 44.94 15.32
CA GLN A 29 33.11 45.63 14.31
C GLN A 29 34.25 46.46 14.93
N SER A 30 34.31 46.60 16.25
CA SER A 30 35.44 47.27 16.88
C SER A 30 36.76 46.53 16.56
N GLN A 31 37.84 47.28 16.31
CA GLN A 31 39.15 46.69 16.02
C GLN A 31 39.59 45.66 17.09
N PRO A 32 39.41 45.90 18.40
CA PRO A 32 39.80 44.92 19.40
C PRO A 32 38.92 43.66 19.36
N ALA A 33 37.60 43.79 19.14
CA ALA A 33 36.71 42.63 19.03
C ALA A 33 36.99 41.81 17.77
N SER A 34 37.17 42.45 16.62
CA SER A 34 37.48 41.76 15.36
C SER A 34 38.81 41.00 15.42
N GLN A 35 39.86 41.56 16.03
CA GLN A 35 41.12 40.86 16.28
C GLN A 35 40.95 39.64 17.19
N LEU A 36 40.11 39.76 18.23
CA LEU A 36 39.80 38.65 19.13
C LEU A 36 39.01 37.54 18.42
N LEU A 37 38.00 37.90 17.61
CA LEU A 37 37.14 36.95 16.89
C LEU A 37 37.88 36.21 15.77
N GLN A 38 39.02 36.73 15.29
CA GLN A 38 39.90 36.05 14.34
C GLN A 38 40.75 34.94 14.98
N GLN A 39 40.89 34.93 16.31
CA GLN A 39 41.62 33.90 17.04
C GLN A 39 40.64 32.92 17.69
N PRO A 40 40.95 31.62 17.74
CA PRO A 40 40.11 30.66 18.46
C PRO A 40 40.00 31.05 19.94
N PRO A 41 38.86 30.79 20.61
CA PRO A 41 38.70 31.05 22.04
C PRO A 41 39.87 30.47 22.85
N PRO A 42 40.39 31.14 23.89
CA PRO A 42 41.57 30.68 24.63
C PRO A 42 41.40 29.28 25.23
N ALA A 43 42.50 28.55 25.39
CA ALA A 43 42.48 27.15 25.81
C ALA A 43 42.34 26.99 27.32
N ALA A 44 42.56 28.04 28.12
CA ALA A 44 42.23 28.25 29.55
C ALA A 44 40.92 29.02 29.77
N ALA A 45 40.09 28.69 30.76
CA ALA A 45 39.00 29.61 31.18
C ALA A 45 39.59 30.75 32.03
N ALA A 46 40.62 30.42 32.82
CA ALA A 46 41.43 31.38 33.56
C ALA A 46 42.26 32.31 32.65
N ASP A 47 42.36 32.00 31.35
CA ASP A 47 43.15 32.77 30.38
C ASP A 47 42.29 33.79 29.61
N LEU A 48 41.00 33.93 29.95
CA LEU A 48 40.16 34.98 29.39
C LEU A 48 40.71 36.34 29.82
N THR A 49 41.22 37.07 28.83
CA THR A 49 41.65 38.46 29.06
C THR A 49 40.43 39.28 29.51
N HIS A 50 40.65 40.29 30.35
CA HIS A 50 39.58 41.20 30.78
C HIS A 50 38.81 41.79 29.59
N GLN A 51 39.50 42.01 28.46
CA GLN A 51 38.90 42.49 27.22
C GLN A 51 37.96 41.46 26.56
N GLN A 52 38.32 40.17 26.60
CA GLN A 52 37.43 39.10 26.12
C GLN A 52 36.20 38.96 27.02
N GLN A 53 36.37 39.04 28.34
CA GLN A 53 35.26 38.98 29.28
C GLN A 53 34.29 40.16 29.04
N ASP A 54 34.80 41.38 28.93
CA ASP A 54 33.98 42.57 28.67
C ASP A 54 33.22 42.48 27.33
N LEU A 55 33.87 41.94 26.29
CA LEU A 55 33.23 41.66 25.00
C LEU A 55 32.08 40.65 25.15
N LEU A 56 32.33 39.52 25.81
CA LEU A 56 31.35 38.46 26.03
C LEU A 56 30.14 38.97 26.81
N THR A 57 30.36 39.64 27.94
CA THR A 57 29.30 40.19 28.79
C THR A 57 28.52 41.28 28.06
N SER A 58 29.18 42.15 27.31
CA SER A 58 28.51 43.19 26.52
C SER A 58 27.66 42.60 25.38
N SER A 59 28.17 41.60 24.66
CA SER A 59 27.42 40.88 23.64
C SER A 59 26.21 40.14 24.23
N ASP A 60 26.40 39.52 25.40
CA ASP A 60 25.37 38.77 26.12
C ASP A 60 24.19 39.67 26.51
N MET A 61 24.46 40.82 27.13
CA MET A 61 23.44 41.81 27.48
C MET A 61 22.67 42.32 26.25
N LEU A 62 23.35 42.54 25.13
CA LEU A 62 22.74 43.06 23.91
C LEU A 62 21.84 42.01 23.23
N LEU A 63 22.27 40.74 23.19
CA LEU A 63 21.43 39.64 22.72
C LEU A 63 20.22 39.43 23.63
N GLN A 64 20.39 39.50 24.95
CA GLN A 64 19.26 39.44 25.89
C GLN A 64 18.27 40.58 25.66
N ALA A 65 18.75 41.80 25.44
CA ALA A 65 17.89 42.94 25.13
C ALA A 65 17.09 42.72 23.84
N LEU A 66 17.71 42.11 22.81
CA LEU A 66 17.01 41.74 21.57
C LEU A 66 15.91 40.70 21.83
N LEU A 67 16.23 39.62 22.55
CA LEU A 67 15.29 38.54 22.89
C LEU A 67 14.09 39.08 23.68
N GLU A 68 14.33 39.84 24.75
CA GLU A 68 13.26 40.35 25.61
C GLU A 68 12.40 41.40 24.89
N THR A 69 13.02 42.29 24.11
CA THR A 69 12.26 43.26 23.32
C THR A 69 11.38 42.55 22.28
N HIS A 70 11.88 41.48 21.65
CA HIS A 70 11.08 40.68 20.72
C HIS A 70 9.91 39.96 21.40
N LYS A 71 10.14 39.32 22.55
CA LYS A 71 9.06 38.66 23.33
C LYS A 71 7.97 39.66 23.72
N GLN A 72 8.35 40.86 24.18
CA GLN A 72 7.39 41.93 24.50
C GLN A 72 6.61 42.39 23.25
N LEU A 73 7.30 42.47 22.12
CA LEU A 73 6.71 42.84 20.83
C LEU A 73 5.68 41.80 20.37
N HIS A 74 5.95 40.51 20.57
CA HIS A 74 5.05 39.40 20.25
C HIS A 74 3.85 39.32 21.22
N ALA A 75 4.08 39.53 22.53
CA ALA A 75 3.03 39.52 23.54
C ALA A 75 2.04 40.69 23.41
N ALA A 76 2.43 41.79 22.76
CA ALA A 76 1.54 42.91 22.49
C ALA A 76 0.48 42.49 21.45
N ALA A 77 -0.74 42.20 21.92
CA ALA A 77 -1.90 41.64 21.19
C ALA A 77 -2.29 42.28 19.82
N ALA A 78 -1.70 43.42 19.45
CA ALA A 78 -1.72 43.96 18.09
C ALA A 78 -0.35 43.72 17.46
N ALA A 79 -0.08 42.47 17.11
CA ALA A 79 1.22 42.02 16.64
C ALA A 79 1.73 42.95 15.53
N PRO A 80 2.96 43.47 15.64
CA PRO A 80 3.57 44.14 14.53
C PRO A 80 3.70 43.24 13.34
N ALA A 81 3.74 43.92 12.20
CA ALA A 81 4.33 43.46 10.99
C ALA A 81 5.65 42.73 11.29
N PRO A 82 5.68 41.38 11.40
CA PRO A 82 6.88 40.67 11.84
C PRO A 82 8.02 40.91 10.84
N GLY A 83 7.67 41.03 9.56
CA GLY A 83 8.58 41.45 8.50
C GLY A 83 9.16 42.86 8.69
N ARG A 84 8.44 43.83 9.29
CA ARG A 84 9.00 45.17 9.59
C ARG A 84 10.05 45.09 10.70
N ALA A 85 9.75 44.37 11.78
CA ALA A 85 10.70 44.21 12.89
C ALA A 85 11.97 43.50 12.41
N LEU A 86 11.80 42.41 11.64
CA LEU A 86 12.89 41.65 11.03
C LEU A 86 13.71 42.52 10.06
N GLY A 87 13.06 43.31 9.21
CA GLY A 87 13.73 44.23 8.30
C GLY A 87 14.59 45.29 9.01
N LEU A 88 14.14 45.81 10.16
CA LEU A 88 14.91 46.77 10.96
C LEU A 88 16.18 46.14 11.55
N VAL A 89 16.09 44.95 12.14
CA VAL A 89 17.27 44.29 12.73
C VAL A 89 18.25 43.79 11.66
N LEU A 90 17.77 43.35 10.49
CA LEU A 90 18.63 42.94 9.39
C LEU A 90 19.38 44.11 8.78
N ARG A 91 18.79 45.31 8.69
CA ARG A 91 19.55 46.52 8.29
C ARG A 91 20.73 46.80 9.20
N GLN A 92 20.64 46.38 10.47
CA GLN A 92 21.70 46.50 11.47
C GLN A 92 22.57 45.24 11.60
N GLN A 93 22.58 44.37 10.58
CA GLN A 93 23.47 43.20 10.51
C GLN A 93 23.30 42.22 11.69
N ALA A 94 22.09 42.12 12.26
CA ALA A 94 21.85 41.32 13.46
C ALA A 94 22.12 39.81 13.25
N ALA A 95 21.74 39.26 12.09
CA ALA A 95 21.99 37.85 11.77
C ALA A 95 23.48 37.57 11.60
N ARG A 96 24.21 38.48 10.93
CA ARG A 96 25.67 38.37 10.79
C ARG A 96 26.36 38.43 12.14
N SER A 97 25.90 39.31 13.02
CA SER A 97 26.48 39.52 14.36
C SER A 97 26.32 38.28 15.23
N ALA A 98 25.11 37.72 15.28
CA ALA A 98 24.85 36.46 15.98
C ALA A 98 25.62 35.28 15.36
N GLY A 99 25.63 35.16 14.03
CA GLY A 99 26.39 34.13 13.33
C GLY A 99 27.89 34.20 13.63
N THR A 100 28.49 35.40 13.64
CA THR A 100 29.92 35.58 13.92
C THR A 100 30.28 35.09 15.33
N LEU A 101 29.43 35.40 16.31
CA LEU A 101 29.61 34.91 17.68
C LEU A 101 29.49 33.38 17.76
N LEU A 102 28.51 32.79 17.07
CA LEU A 102 28.36 31.33 17.00
C LEU A 102 29.58 30.67 16.36
N VAL A 103 30.01 31.13 15.18
CA VAL A 103 31.20 30.58 14.48
C VAL A 103 32.42 30.62 15.38
N TRP A 104 32.66 31.75 16.06
CA TRP A 104 33.79 31.88 16.97
C TRP A 104 33.71 30.91 18.16
N LEU A 105 32.54 30.80 18.80
CA LEU A 105 32.32 29.88 19.92
C LEU A 105 32.40 28.40 19.50
N GLN A 106 32.02 28.07 18.27
CA GLN A 106 32.06 26.72 17.70
C GLN A 106 33.48 26.20 17.45
N GLN A 107 34.49 27.08 17.36
CA GLN A 107 35.88 26.66 17.14
C GLN A 107 36.45 25.83 18.30
N ARG A 108 35.88 25.95 19.51
CA ARG A 108 36.26 25.16 20.70
C ARG A 108 35.02 24.76 21.50
N PRO A 109 34.27 23.73 21.07
CA PRO A 109 33.08 23.24 21.76
C PRO A 109 33.31 22.95 23.25
N GLU A 110 34.51 22.48 23.60
CA GLU A 110 34.89 22.19 24.98
C GLU A 110 34.91 23.42 25.90
N ARG A 111 34.96 24.64 25.34
CA ARG A 111 34.97 25.91 26.08
C ARG A 111 33.60 26.44 26.44
N LEU A 112 32.53 25.87 25.87
CA LEU A 112 31.17 26.29 26.21
C LEU A 112 30.86 25.98 27.68
N ARG A 113 31.48 24.94 28.28
CA ARG A 113 31.35 24.61 29.70
C ARG A 113 29.89 24.48 30.14
N PHE A 114 29.15 23.66 29.41
CA PHE A 114 27.74 23.40 29.71
C PHE A 114 27.54 22.84 31.12
N ASP A 115 28.55 22.17 31.69
CA ASP A 115 28.59 21.74 33.09
C ASP A 115 28.41 22.91 34.08
N LEU A 116 29.08 24.04 33.84
CA LEU A 116 28.98 25.22 34.68
C LEU A 116 27.64 25.93 34.51
N MET A 117 27.09 25.93 33.30
CA MET A 117 25.76 26.45 33.04
C MET A 117 24.69 25.63 33.78
N GLN A 118 24.83 24.30 33.81
CA GLN A 118 23.96 23.41 34.60
C GLN A 118 24.05 23.76 36.09
N GLN A 119 25.26 23.95 36.61
CA GLN A 119 25.48 24.35 38.01
C GLN A 119 24.87 25.72 38.31
N MET A 120 25.02 26.69 37.41
CA MET A 120 24.40 28.02 37.55
C MET A 120 22.88 27.92 37.65
N LEU A 121 22.23 27.11 36.79
CA LEU A 121 20.78 26.89 36.83
C LEU A 121 20.31 26.20 38.13
N LEU A 122 21.09 25.24 38.65
CA LEU A 122 20.70 24.46 39.83
C LEU A 122 21.05 25.15 41.17
N SER A 123 22.17 25.86 41.23
CA SER A 123 22.76 26.35 42.48
C SER A 123 22.87 27.88 42.58
N GLY A 124 22.50 28.61 41.52
CA GLY A 124 22.72 30.06 41.46
C GLY A 124 24.20 30.44 41.46
N ALA A 125 25.07 29.53 40.99
CA ALA A 125 26.51 29.76 40.89
C ALA A 125 26.84 30.97 40.00
N ASP A 126 28.09 31.44 40.12
CA ASP A 126 28.59 32.62 39.42
C ASP A 126 28.36 32.55 37.90
N ALA A 127 27.55 33.49 37.39
CA ALA A 127 27.15 33.56 35.99
C ALA A 127 28.34 33.82 35.05
N ASP A 128 29.41 34.45 35.57
CA ASP A 128 30.58 34.82 34.76
C ASP A 128 31.34 33.58 34.27
N ALA A 129 31.30 32.47 35.01
CA ALA A 129 31.98 31.23 34.64
C ALA A 129 31.26 30.47 33.51
N ALA A 130 29.98 30.75 33.28
CA ALA A 130 29.14 30.11 32.25
C ALA A 130 28.82 31.05 31.06
N ILE A 131 29.44 32.24 31.01
CA ILE A 131 29.07 33.30 30.05
C ILE A 131 29.16 32.85 28.58
N THR A 132 30.09 31.96 28.23
CA THR A 132 30.25 31.44 26.87
C THR A 132 29.07 30.56 26.44
N ALA A 133 28.60 29.65 27.29
CA ALA A 133 27.40 28.86 27.02
C ALA A 133 26.13 29.73 26.98
N VAL A 134 25.98 30.67 27.91
CA VAL A 134 24.83 31.59 27.94
C VAL A 134 24.76 32.42 26.66
N LEU A 135 25.89 33.01 26.27
CA LEU A 135 25.99 33.79 25.04
C LEU A 135 25.65 32.96 23.81
N TRP A 136 26.17 31.73 23.74
CA TRP A 136 25.88 30.80 22.65
C TRP A 136 24.39 30.48 22.55
N MET A 137 23.73 30.10 23.66
CA MET A 137 22.29 29.79 23.67
C MET A 137 21.43 31.00 23.26
N ARG A 138 21.80 32.21 23.69
CA ARG A 138 21.08 33.43 23.32
C ARG A 138 21.25 33.77 21.85
N ALA A 139 22.43 33.53 21.28
CA ALA A 139 22.65 33.68 19.85
C ALA A 139 21.82 32.67 19.04
N CYS A 140 21.76 31.40 19.46
CA CYS A 140 20.88 30.38 18.87
C CYS A 140 19.40 30.79 18.93
N ALA A 141 18.91 31.21 20.11
CA ALA A 141 17.53 31.65 20.29
C ALA A 141 17.19 32.88 19.43
N TRP A 142 18.15 33.78 19.21
CA TRP A 142 17.94 34.94 18.35
C TRP A 142 17.82 34.54 16.87
N LEU A 143 18.63 33.58 16.39
CA LEU A 143 18.48 33.04 15.04
C LEU A 143 17.12 32.37 14.82
N ASP A 144 16.67 31.59 15.79
CA ASP A 144 15.35 30.94 15.76
C ASP A 144 14.21 31.96 15.68
N ILE A 145 14.26 33.01 16.51
CA ILE A 145 13.30 34.12 16.45
C ILE A 145 13.27 34.78 15.06
N MET A 146 14.43 34.97 14.42
CA MET A 146 14.47 35.54 13.07
C MET A 146 13.88 34.60 12.02
N ALA A 147 14.13 33.29 12.12
CA ALA A 147 13.54 32.28 11.25
C ALA A 147 12.00 32.21 11.43
N GLN A 148 11.51 32.19 12.66
CA GLN A 148 10.08 32.26 12.96
C GLN A 148 9.45 33.56 12.45
N GLY A 149 10.12 34.69 12.67
CA GLY A 149 9.68 35.99 12.15
C GLY A 149 9.58 36.02 10.63
N LEU A 150 10.46 35.30 9.94
CA LEU A 150 10.43 35.13 8.49
C LEU A 150 9.24 34.26 8.05
N ALA A 151 9.03 33.11 8.71
CA ALA A 151 7.90 32.22 8.42
C ALA A 151 6.54 32.92 8.66
N ILE A 152 6.38 33.68 9.74
CA ILE A 152 5.16 34.46 9.99
C ILE A 152 4.98 35.56 8.93
N ALA A 153 6.06 36.22 8.51
CA ALA A 153 6.00 37.23 7.45
C ALA A 153 5.58 36.64 6.09
N GLU A 154 5.93 35.37 5.83
CA GLU A 154 5.47 34.62 4.66
C GLU A 154 3.95 34.36 4.70
N GLN A 155 3.44 33.88 5.84
CA GLN A 155 2.01 33.58 6.02
C GLN A 155 1.13 34.84 6.01
N ALA A 156 1.68 35.99 6.41
CA ALA A 156 0.98 37.27 6.42
C ALA A 156 1.75 38.35 5.66
N PRO A 157 1.78 38.29 4.30
CA PRO A 157 2.49 39.25 3.46
C PRO A 157 2.03 40.68 3.75
N GLN A 158 2.99 41.61 3.84
CA GLN A 158 2.71 42.99 4.18
C GLN A 158 3.13 43.96 3.10
N PRO A 159 2.32 45.00 2.83
CA PRO A 159 2.69 46.03 1.85
C PRO A 159 3.98 46.72 2.28
N GLY A 160 4.98 46.72 1.40
CA GLY A 160 6.30 47.30 1.63
C GLY A 160 7.33 46.38 2.30
N CYS A 161 6.97 45.12 2.58
CA CYS A 161 7.90 44.11 3.09
C CYS A 161 7.97 42.92 2.12
N SER A 162 9.08 42.80 1.40
CA SER A 162 9.33 41.63 0.55
C SER A 162 9.95 40.51 1.39
N VAL A 163 9.20 39.42 1.59
CA VAL A 163 9.67 38.20 2.28
C VAL A 163 10.92 37.66 1.59
N ALA A 164 10.95 37.68 0.26
CA ALA A 164 12.12 37.34 -0.55
C ALA A 164 13.35 38.17 -0.19
N ALA A 165 13.19 39.50 -0.04
CA ALA A 165 14.29 40.39 0.33
C ALA A 165 14.80 40.13 1.75
N LEU A 166 13.89 39.82 2.70
CA LEU A 166 14.26 39.46 4.06
C LEU A 166 15.04 38.14 4.10
N ALA A 167 14.55 37.11 3.40
CA ALA A 167 15.20 35.81 3.32
C ALA A 167 16.60 35.93 2.70
N ALA A 168 16.72 36.65 1.58
CA ALA A 168 18.01 36.94 0.93
C ALA A 168 18.98 37.69 1.87
N ALA A 169 18.48 38.68 2.61
CA ALA A 169 19.30 39.45 3.56
C ALA A 169 19.77 38.59 4.75
N ILE A 170 18.94 37.67 5.26
CA ILE A 170 19.35 36.72 6.29
C ILE A 170 20.44 35.80 5.75
N LEU A 171 20.19 35.11 4.63
CA LEU A 171 21.18 34.20 4.04
C LEU A 171 22.51 34.90 3.78
N GLN A 172 22.48 36.10 3.18
CA GLN A 172 23.70 36.85 2.89
C GLN A 172 24.48 37.17 4.16
N GLN A 173 23.79 37.52 5.24
CA GLN A 173 24.41 37.81 6.53
C GLN A 173 25.00 36.56 7.21
N LEU A 174 24.30 35.43 7.11
CA LEU A 174 24.77 34.14 7.63
C LEU A 174 26.00 33.65 6.85
N GLU A 175 26.00 33.79 5.52
CA GLU A 175 27.14 33.49 4.66
C GLU A 175 28.34 34.39 5.02
N GLN A 176 28.13 35.70 5.14
CA GLN A 176 29.18 36.66 5.55
C GLN A 176 29.73 36.41 6.95
N SER A 177 28.97 35.76 7.83
CA SER A 177 29.44 35.37 9.15
C SER A 177 30.25 34.07 9.15
N GLY A 178 30.23 33.32 8.05
CA GLY A 178 30.79 31.97 7.96
C GLY A 178 29.94 30.89 8.63
N LEU A 179 28.73 31.20 9.09
CA LEU A 179 27.90 30.22 9.82
C LEU A 179 27.41 29.11 8.90
N LEU A 180 27.06 29.42 7.65
CA LEU A 180 26.60 28.42 6.68
C LEU A 180 27.68 27.37 6.40
N SER A 181 28.95 27.76 6.33
CA SER A 181 30.06 26.82 6.09
C SER A 181 30.58 26.12 7.34
N SER A 182 30.50 26.75 8.52
CA SER A 182 31.03 26.19 9.77
C SER A 182 30.04 25.35 10.57
N MET A 183 28.73 25.65 10.48
CA MET A 183 27.72 24.91 11.24
C MET A 183 27.72 23.41 10.90
N PRO A 184 27.70 22.97 9.63
CA PRO A 184 27.69 21.54 9.33
C PRO A 184 28.89 20.81 9.94
N ALA A 185 30.10 21.36 9.82
CA ALA A 185 31.31 20.75 10.37
C ALA A 185 31.34 20.73 11.91
N SER A 186 30.61 21.62 12.59
CA SER A 186 30.63 21.76 14.05
C SER A 186 29.47 21.07 14.76
N THR A 187 28.34 20.78 14.09
CA THR A 187 27.14 20.22 14.73
C THR A 187 27.41 18.94 15.52
N VAL A 188 28.03 17.92 14.90
CA VAL A 188 28.33 16.65 15.60
C VAL A 188 29.37 16.83 16.73
N PRO A 189 30.50 17.53 16.52
CA PRO A 189 31.43 17.86 17.61
C PRO A 189 30.77 18.60 18.80
N LEU A 190 29.86 19.54 18.54
CA LEU A 190 29.10 20.25 19.58
C LEU A 190 28.21 19.28 20.36
N MET A 191 27.46 18.42 19.67
CA MET A 191 26.62 17.41 20.32
C MET A 191 27.44 16.45 21.19
N GLN A 192 28.62 16.05 20.72
CA GLN A 192 29.55 15.23 21.50
C GLN A 192 30.12 15.98 22.71
N ALA A 193 30.44 17.27 22.57
CA ALA A 193 30.92 18.10 23.66
C ALA A 193 29.82 18.29 24.73
N ILE A 194 28.59 18.60 24.32
CA ILE A 194 27.42 18.67 25.20
C ILE A 194 27.26 17.35 25.96
N ARG A 195 27.30 16.22 25.25
CA ARG A 195 27.18 14.88 25.86
C ARG A 195 28.25 14.59 26.90
N LYS A 196 29.47 15.09 26.69
CA LYS A 196 30.58 14.91 27.64
C LYS A 196 30.49 15.85 28.85
N GLN A 197 29.93 17.04 28.68
CA GLN A 197 29.91 18.08 29.71
C GLN A 197 28.62 18.08 30.54
N TRP A 198 27.49 17.73 29.94
CA TRP A 198 26.18 17.79 30.59
C TRP A 198 25.85 16.46 31.26
N SER A 199 25.79 16.46 32.60
CA SER A 199 25.41 15.27 33.35
C SER A 199 23.89 15.05 33.29
N SER A 200 23.46 13.82 33.04
CA SER A 200 22.08 13.45 32.62
C SER A 200 20.98 13.60 33.69
N THR A 201 21.20 14.33 34.78
CA THR A 201 20.28 14.36 35.93
C THR A 201 19.41 15.62 36.02
N ALA A 202 19.63 16.65 35.21
CA ALA A 202 18.75 17.83 35.19
C ALA A 202 17.72 17.69 34.06
N GLU A 203 16.44 17.82 34.41
CA GLU A 203 15.30 17.61 33.50
C GLU A 203 15.19 18.67 32.38
N ASP A 204 15.88 19.82 32.52
CA ASP A 204 15.88 20.90 31.53
C ASP A 204 17.07 20.78 30.55
N TRP A 205 16.87 20.03 29.46
CA TRP A 205 17.85 19.68 28.40
C TRP A 205 18.27 20.83 27.46
N THR A 206 18.56 22.00 28.02
CA THR A 206 18.74 23.28 27.29
C THR A 206 19.83 23.32 26.20
N PRO A 207 20.99 22.66 26.30
CA PRO A 207 22.04 22.83 25.28
C PRO A 207 21.76 22.10 23.96
N TYR A 208 21.23 20.87 24.05
CA TYR A 208 20.88 20.06 22.88
C TYR A 208 19.81 20.76 22.03
N HIS A 209 18.79 21.28 22.72
CA HIS A 209 17.75 22.11 22.15
C HIS A 209 18.35 23.25 21.31
N SER A 210 19.26 24.05 21.87
CA SER A 210 19.86 25.17 21.15
C SER A 210 20.64 24.78 19.88
N VAL A 211 21.31 23.62 19.84
CA VAL A 211 22.00 23.15 18.62
C VAL A 211 20.96 22.84 17.56
N ILE A 212 19.98 22.01 17.92
CA ILE A 212 18.97 21.51 17.00
C ILE A 212 18.08 22.64 16.48
N VAL A 213 17.68 23.56 17.35
CA VAL A 213 16.93 24.77 16.99
C VAL A 213 17.72 25.66 16.03
N THR A 214 19.05 25.74 16.18
CA THR A 214 19.88 26.47 15.20
C THR A 214 19.86 25.78 13.84
N VAL A 215 19.98 24.45 13.81
CA VAL A 215 19.86 23.67 12.57
C VAL A 215 18.48 23.88 11.92
N ARG A 216 17.40 23.79 12.70
CA ARG A 216 16.02 24.07 12.26
C ARG A 216 15.88 25.48 11.69
N ALA A 217 16.40 26.49 12.39
CA ALA A 217 16.34 27.89 11.96
C ALA A 217 17.04 28.10 10.61
N LEU A 218 18.22 27.49 10.42
CA LEU A 218 18.95 27.54 9.14
C LEU A 218 18.15 26.87 8.02
N MET A 219 17.60 25.68 8.26
CA MET A 219 16.74 24.98 7.29
C MET A 219 15.51 25.80 6.92
N CYS A 220 14.83 26.40 7.89
CA CYS A 220 13.67 27.26 7.67
C CYS A 220 14.01 28.49 6.82
N VAL A 221 15.15 29.14 7.09
CA VAL A 221 15.60 30.27 6.26
C VAL A 221 15.90 29.81 4.84
N THR A 222 16.58 28.68 4.66
CA THR A 222 16.84 28.11 3.33
C THR A 222 15.54 27.77 2.60
N ASP A 223 14.59 27.11 3.26
CA ASP A 223 13.26 26.78 2.70
C ASP A 223 12.57 28.04 2.15
N VAL A 224 12.40 29.06 2.99
CA VAL A 224 11.77 30.31 2.58
C VAL A 224 12.56 30.96 1.43
N SER A 225 13.89 30.97 1.49
CA SER A 225 14.70 31.50 0.40
C SER A 225 14.52 30.73 -0.91
N CYS A 226 14.41 29.40 -0.88
CA CYS A 226 14.16 28.57 -2.05
C CYS A 226 12.78 28.87 -2.67
N ARG A 227 11.73 29.06 -1.86
CA ARG A 227 10.39 29.44 -2.34
C ARG A 227 10.38 30.72 -3.15
N TRP A 228 11.25 31.66 -2.79
CA TRP A 228 11.34 32.97 -3.41
C TRP A 228 12.58 33.13 -4.32
N ALA A 229 13.27 32.03 -4.65
CA ALA A 229 14.57 32.02 -5.31
C ALA A 229 14.62 32.87 -6.59
N ARG A 230 13.52 32.93 -7.35
CA ARG A 230 13.41 33.69 -8.61
C ARG A 230 13.53 35.20 -8.46
N ALA A 231 13.15 35.78 -7.33
CA ALA A 231 12.93 37.23 -7.27
C ALA A 231 14.17 38.03 -6.88
N LEU A 232 14.99 37.55 -5.93
CA LEU A 232 16.01 38.40 -5.27
C LEU A 232 17.23 37.67 -4.69
N VAL A 233 17.31 36.33 -4.70
CA VAL A 233 18.44 35.60 -4.10
C VAL A 233 19.53 35.36 -5.17
N PRO A 234 20.78 35.83 -4.99
CA PRO A 234 21.86 35.54 -5.91
C PRO A 234 22.14 34.03 -6.02
N ALA A 235 22.37 33.51 -7.24
CA ALA A 235 22.60 32.08 -7.48
C ALA A 235 23.75 31.49 -6.63
N ALA A 236 24.84 32.24 -6.46
CA ALA A 236 25.96 31.81 -5.61
C ALA A 236 25.54 31.64 -4.13
N LEU A 237 24.67 32.52 -3.63
CA LEU A 237 24.17 32.43 -2.26
C LEU A 237 23.18 31.28 -2.11
N GLN A 238 22.35 31.04 -3.12
CA GLN A 238 21.48 29.87 -3.18
C GLN A 238 22.31 28.57 -3.14
N HIS A 239 23.34 28.46 -3.97
CA HIS A 239 24.22 27.29 -3.98
C HIS A 239 24.91 27.08 -2.62
N ALA A 240 25.45 28.12 -2.00
CA ALA A 240 26.05 28.03 -0.65
C ALA A 240 25.03 27.57 0.41
N ALA A 241 23.81 28.11 0.39
CA ALA A 241 22.75 27.72 1.31
C ALA A 241 22.29 26.27 1.10
N LEU A 242 22.18 25.82 -0.15
CA LEU A 242 21.85 24.43 -0.47
C LEU A 242 22.96 23.48 -0.04
N GLN A 243 24.23 23.83 -0.28
CA GLN A 243 25.37 23.05 0.17
C GLN A 243 25.42 22.91 1.69
N ALA A 244 25.24 24.03 2.40
CA ALA A 244 25.18 24.03 3.86
C ALA A 244 24.02 23.17 4.36
N THR A 245 22.84 23.31 3.76
CA THR A 245 21.63 22.56 4.16
C THR A 245 21.80 21.06 3.93
N ALA A 246 22.39 20.68 2.79
CA ALA A 246 22.71 19.29 2.48
C ALA A 246 23.59 18.66 3.56
N GLN A 247 24.69 19.33 3.89
CA GLN A 247 25.61 18.88 4.93
C GLN A 247 24.93 18.88 6.31
N LEU A 248 24.08 19.87 6.63
CA LEU A 248 23.34 19.89 7.89
C LEU A 248 22.40 18.70 8.04
N MET A 249 21.71 18.27 6.98
CA MET A 249 20.83 17.08 7.03
C MET A 249 21.62 15.80 7.32
N GLN A 250 22.77 15.63 6.65
CA GLN A 250 23.67 14.49 6.91
C GLN A 250 24.16 14.49 8.37
N GLN A 251 24.52 15.67 8.90
CA GLN A 251 25.00 15.79 10.27
C GLN A 251 23.88 15.62 11.30
N LEU A 252 22.67 16.08 11.00
CA LEU A 252 21.48 15.90 11.82
C LEU A 252 21.18 14.40 12.02
N HIS A 253 21.30 13.59 10.98
CA HIS A 253 21.22 12.13 11.12
C HIS A 253 22.30 11.59 12.08
N GLY A 254 23.54 12.07 11.99
CA GLY A 254 24.61 11.72 12.94
C GLY A 254 24.31 12.15 14.39
N CYS A 255 23.66 13.31 14.58
CA CYS A 255 23.25 13.83 15.89
C CYS A 255 22.26 12.91 16.62
N ALA A 256 21.44 12.18 15.87
CA ALA A 256 20.44 11.26 16.40
C ALA A 256 21.07 10.17 17.31
N THR A 257 22.28 9.71 16.97
CA THR A 257 23.06 8.74 17.79
C THR A 257 23.67 9.33 19.07
N GLN A 258 23.72 10.67 19.15
CA GLN A 258 24.27 11.41 20.28
C GLN A 258 23.20 11.88 21.26
N LEU A 259 21.92 11.79 20.88
CA LEU A 259 20.82 12.09 21.77
C LEU A 259 20.83 11.12 22.97
N PRO A 260 20.56 11.62 24.18
CA PRO A 260 20.49 10.77 25.36
C PRO A 260 19.38 9.73 25.19
N ALA A 261 19.65 8.49 25.62
CA ALA A 261 18.60 7.49 25.77
C ALA A 261 17.61 8.00 26.82
N ALA A 262 16.30 7.97 26.55
CA ALA A 262 15.34 8.37 27.57
C ALA A 262 15.48 7.44 28.77
N THR A 263 15.69 8.02 29.93
CA THR A 263 15.60 7.31 31.20
C THR A 263 14.13 6.96 31.41
N ALA A 264 13.77 5.68 31.29
CA ALA A 264 12.40 5.15 31.44
C ALA A 264 11.82 5.28 32.88
N GLY A 265 12.35 6.21 33.68
CA GLY A 265 12.15 6.26 35.13
C GLY A 265 11.65 7.61 35.62
N ALA A 266 10.39 7.93 35.37
CA ALA A 266 9.56 8.75 36.26
C ALA A 266 8.11 8.76 35.76
N GLY A 267 7.38 7.65 35.95
CA GLY A 267 5.92 7.60 35.80
C GLY A 267 5.15 8.42 36.86
N GLY A 268 5.75 9.48 37.38
CA GLY A 268 5.15 10.38 38.36
C GLY A 268 4.23 11.37 37.65
N SER A 269 2.92 11.12 37.72
CA SER A 269 1.85 11.95 37.16
C SER A 269 1.68 13.31 37.87
N SER A 270 2.76 14.06 38.07
CA SER A 270 2.68 15.42 38.59
C SER A 270 2.35 16.38 37.45
N SER A 271 1.08 16.77 37.39
CA SER A 271 0.42 17.64 36.41
C SER A 271 0.87 19.12 36.45
N SER A 272 2.14 19.39 36.71
CA SER A 272 2.73 20.73 36.67
C SER A 272 3.08 21.08 35.22
N SER A 273 2.26 21.94 34.63
CA SER A 273 2.17 22.38 33.22
C SER A 273 3.36 23.18 32.67
N SER A 274 4.59 22.89 33.10
CA SER A 274 5.79 23.50 32.53
C SER A 274 6.24 22.65 31.33
N SER A 275 5.97 23.14 30.11
CA SER A 275 6.30 22.46 28.86
C SER A 275 7.81 22.48 28.58
N SER A 276 8.59 21.72 29.33
CA SER A 276 9.98 21.46 28.96
C SER A 276 9.99 20.64 27.68
N SER A 277 10.34 21.25 26.54
CA SER A 277 10.45 20.51 25.27
C SER A 277 11.62 19.53 25.38
N SER A 278 11.36 18.27 25.03
CA SER A 278 12.40 17.24 25.03
C SER A 278 13.36 17.46 23.85
N PRO A 279 14.64 17.08 23.96
CA PRO A 279 15.58 17.23 22.85
C PRO A 279 15.18 16.38 21.63
N HIS A 280 14.43 15.29 21.85
CA HIS A 280 13.83 14.48 20.79
C HIS A 280 12.70 15.23 20.07
N ALA A 281 11.89 16.01 20.79
CA ALA A 281 10.85 16.85 20.16
C ALA A 281 11.48 17.88 19.23
N GLU A 282 12.48 18.64 19.69
CA GLU A 282 13.19 19.59 18.83
C GLU A 282 13.87 18.90 17.64
N TYR A 283 14.42 17.69 17.86
CA TYR A 283 15.03 16.90 16.78
C TYR A 283 14.00 16.60 15.69
N ILE A 284 12.79 16.20 16.06
CA ILE A 284 11.70 15.93 15.12
C ILE A 284 11.25 17.20 14.42
N GLU A 285 11.15 18.34 15.12
CA GLU A 285 10.85 19.62 14.46
C GLU A 285 11.92 20.00 13.43
N ALA A 286 13.20 19.75 13.72
CA ALA A 286 14.27 19.94 12.76
C ALA A 286 14.14 18.98 11.56
N GLN A 287 13.69 17.74 11.77
CA GLN A 287 13.41 16.80 10.68
C GLN A 287 12.22 17.24 9.81
N ILE A 288 11.15 17.76 10.42
CA ILE A 288 10.00 18.31 9.70
C ILE A 288 10.44 19.53 8.87
N ALA A 289 11.26 20.42 9.43
CA ALA A 289 11.84 21.53 8.69
C ALA A 289 12.73 21.05 7.52
N ALA A 290 13.55 20.02 7.73
CA ALA A 290 14.35 19.40 6.68
C ALA A 290 13.48 18.84 5.55
N MET A 291 12.42 18.11 5.91
CA MET A 291 11.43 17.60 4.97
C MET A 291 10.79 18.73 4.15
N GLY A 292 10.43 19.84 4.80
CA GLY A 292 9.91 21.04 4.11
C GLY A 292 10.88 21.61 3.07
N VAL A 293 12.18 21.71 3.39
CA VAL A 293 13.21 22.13 2.42
C VAL A 293 13.26 21.17 1.23
N ILE A 294 13.27 19.87 1.50
CA ILE A 294 13.36 18.82 0.47
C ILE A 294 12.14 18.89 -0.47
N CYS A 295 10.93 19.09 0.08
CA CYS A 295 9.71 19.33 -0.70
C CYS A 295 9.86 20.45 -1.69
N ARG A 296 10.40 21.58 -1.23
CA ARG A 296 10.56 22.73 -2.10
C ARG A 296 11.63 22.49 -3.14
N LEU A 297 12.75 21.89 -2.76
CA LEU A 297 13.82 21.58 -3.70
C LEU A 297 13.32 20.69 -4.83
N TYR A 298 12.60 19.62 -4.51
CA TYR A 298 12.01 18.75 -5.52
C TYR A 298 11.07 19.49 -6.48
N GLY A 299 10.13 20.28 -5.93
CA GLY A 299 9.23 21.09 -6.76
C GLY A 299 9.99 22.06 -7.69
N LEU A 300 11.03 22.71 -7.19
CA LEU A 300 11.85 23.63 -7.99
C LEU A 300 12.69 22.91 -9.07
N VAL A 301 13.14 21.68 -8.81
CA VAL A 301 13.81 20.82 -9.80
C VAL A 301 12.83 20.47 -10.93
N GLN A 302 11.64 19.98 -10.58
CA GLN A 302 10.60 19.59 -11.55
C GLN A 302 10.15 20.77 -12.41
N GLU A 303 10.00 21.94 -11.80
CA GLU A 303 9.64 23.18 -12.50
C GLU A 303 10.82 23.85 -13.23
N GLN A 304 12.01 23.21 -13.26
CA GLN A 304 13.25 23.68 -13.89
C GLN A 304 13.64 25.11 -13.45
N GLN A 305 13.41 25.45 -12.18
CA GLN A 305 13.64 26.80 -11.65
C GLN A 305 15.02 26.98 -11.02
N LEU A 306 15.73 25.89 -10.78
CA LEU A 306 17.09 25.90 -10.22
C LEU A 306 18.13 26.06 -11.34
N SER A 307 19.28 26.63 -10.99
CA SER A 307 20.45 26.58 -11.87
C SER A 307 20.92 25.13 -12.02
N ALA A 308 21.59 24.78 -13.12
CA ALA A 308 22.06 23.40 -13.37
C ALA A 308 22.88 22.83 -12.20
N ASP A 309 23.78 23.64 -11.62
CA ASP A 309 24.60 23.23 -10.46
C ASP A 309 23.74 23.00 -9.20
N SER A 310 22.72 23.84 -8.99
CA SER A 310 21.77 23.68 -7.87
C SER A 310 20.82 22.49 -8.07
N THR A 311 20.43 22.20 -9.32
CA THR A 311 19.64 21.02 -9.67
C THR A 311 20.42 19.76 -9.35
N LEU A 312 21.65 19.64 -9.85
CA LEU A 312 22.51 18.49 -9.57
C LEU A 312 22.73 18.29 -8.06
N GLN A 313 22.92 19.38 -7.32
CA GLN A 313 23.07 19.31 -5.87
C GLN A 313 21.79 18.88 -5.14
N ALA A 314 20.62 19.33 -5.61
CA ALA A 314 19.34 18.92 -5.06
C ALA A 314 19.06 17.44 -5.36
N GLU A 315 19.39 16.96 -6.55
CA GLU A 315 19.32 15.55 -6.92
C GLU A 315 20.24 14.71 -6.02
N GLN A 316 21.52 15.09 -5.90
CA GLN A 316 22.47 14.42 -4.99
C GLN A 316 21.99 14.38 -3.54
N LEU A 317 21.27 15.41 -3.09
CA LEU A 317 20.70 15.46 -1.75
C LEU A 317 19.56 14.43 -1.56
N LEU A 318 18.70 14.27 -2.56
CA LEU A 318 17.60 13.28 -2.54
C LEU A 318 18.12 11.84 -2.58
N GLU A 319 19.27 11.63 -3.19
CA GLU A 319 19.94 10.33 -3.27
C GLU A 319 20.71 9.97 -1.98
N ASP A 320 20.97 10.93 -1.09
CA ASP A 320 21.77 10.71 0.10
C ASP A 320 21.06 9.77 1.11
N PRO A 321 21.69 8.66 1.52
CA PRO A 321 21.07 7.70 2.45
C PRO A 321 20.72 8.29 3.81
N ALA A 322 21.48 9.27 4.31
CA ALA A 322 21.22 9.89 5.60
C ALA A 322 19.99 10.80 5.52
N VAL A 323 19.80 11.51 4.41
CA VAL A 323 18.60 12.30 4.13
C VAL A 323 17.38 11.38 4.01
N GLN A 324 17.52 10.29 3.29
CA GLN A 324 16.52 9.24 3.20
C GLN A 324 16.08 8.72 4.58
N TRP A 325 17.03 8.38 5.45
CA TRP A 325 16.73 8.03 6.85
C TRP A 325 16.04 9.16 7.62
N LEU A 326 16.47 10.40 7.39
CA LEU A 326 15.90 11.58 8.02
C LEU A 326 14.41 11.76 7.66
N LEU A 327 14.00 11.36 6.45
CA LEU A 327 12.61 11.40 5.98
C LEU A 327 11.76 10.23 6.50
N LEU A 328 12.34 9.01 6.62
CA LEU A 328 11.60 7.86 7.16
C LEU A 328 11.30 8.00 8.66
N GLN A 329 12.17 8.64 9.44
CA GLN A 329 12.02 8.76 10.89
C GLN A 329 10.75 9.53 11.33
N PRO A 330 10.41 10.69 10.74
CA PRO A 330 9.13 11.35 10.98
C PRO A 330 7.93 10.51 10.53
N LEU A 331 8.06 9.76 9.43
CA LEU A 331 6.98 8.90 8.94
C LEU A 331 6.59 7.84 9.98
N VAL A 332 7.58 7.25 10.65
CA VAL A 332 7.36 6.32 11.75
C VAL A 332 6.61 6.99 12.91
N ALA A 333 6.94 8.22 13.26
CA ALA A 333 6.20 8.97 14.28
C ALA A 333 4.74 9.23 13.87
N PHE A 334 4.50 9.62 12.62
CA PHE A 334 3.14 9.79 12.09
C PHE A 334 2.34 8.48 12.15
N VAL A 335 2.95 7.36 11.76
CA VAL A 335 2.32 6.02 11.84
C VAL A 335 1.90 5.68 13.27
N VAL A 336 2.75 5.95 14.27
CA VAL A 336 2.41 5.74 15.69
C VAL A 336 1.19 6.56 16.10
N LEU A 337 1.14 7.84 15.72
CA LEU A 337 -0.01 8.70 16.01
C LEU A 337 -1.29 8.24 15.30
N LEU A 338 -1.19 7.81 14.05
CA LEU A 338 -2.31 7.25 13.31
C LEU A 338 -2.81 5.96 13.95
N HIS A 339 -1.92 5.13 14.52
CA HIS A 339 -2.30 3.98 15.33
C HIS A 339 -3.04 4.38 16.62
N LEU A 340 -2.59 5.43 17.31
CA LEU A 340 -3.28 5.95 18.49
C LEU A 340 -4.68 6.48 18.13
N HIS A 341 -4.79 7.23 17.03
CA HIS A 341 -6.07 7.70 16.49
C HIS A 341 -6.98 6.53 16.11
N HIS A 342 -6.43 5.50 15.46
CA HIS A 342 -7.15 4.28 15.10
C HIS A 342 -7.68 3.54 16.32
N ALA A 343 -6.84 3.34 17.34
CA ALA A 343 -7.22 2.67 18.58
C ALA A 343 -8.34 3.44 19.30
N ALA A 344 -8.24 4.77 19.40
CA ALA A 344 -9.27 5.62 19.99
C ALA A 344 -10.60 5.53 19.23
N ARG A 345 -10.57 5.57 17.89
CA ARG A 345 -11.76 5.40 17.04
C ARG A 345 -12.38 4.01 17.19
N LYS A 346 -11.58 2.95 17.20
CA LYS A 346 -12.05 1.58 17.42
C LYS A 346 -12.74 1.44 18.78
N GLN A 347 -12.20 2.04 19.83
CA GLN A 347 -12.83 2.04 21.14
C GLN A 347 -14.18 2.79 21.15
N GLN A 348 -14.26 3.94 20.47
CA GLN A 348 -15.51 4.69 20.31
C GLN A 348 -16.55 3.90 19.51
N GLN A 349 -16.14 3.24 18.42
CA GLN A 349 -17.02 2.39 17.61
C GLN A 349 -17.53 1.19 18.40
N GLN A 350 -16.69 0.53 19.20
CA GLN A 350 -17.12 -0.58 20.05
C GLN A 350 -18.20 -0.13 21.07
N GLN A 351 -18.06 1.06 21.66
CA GLN A 351 -19.09 1.62 22.54
C GLN A 351 -20.41 1.91 21.82
N GLN A 352 -20.35 2.35 20.56
CA GLN A 352 -21.55 2.57 19.74
C GLN A 352 -22.19 1.26 19.25
N GLN A 353 -21.38 0.26 18.89
CA GLN A 353 -21.85 -1.05 18.40
C GLN A 353 -22.52 -1.89 19.48
N GLN A 354 -22.15 -1.72 20.76
CA GLN A 354 -22.91 -2.31 21.87
C GLN A 354 -24.39 -1.88 21.88
N ARG A 355 -24.77 -0.81 21.16
CA ARG A 355 -26.15 -0.38 21.00
C ARG A 355 -26.83 -0.87 19.71
N ARG A 356 -26.11 -1.48 18.76
CA ARG A 356 -26.66 -1.97 17.48
C ARG A 356 -26.19 -3.40 17.19
N PRO A 357 -27.05 -4.42 17.34
CA PRO A 357 -26.74 -5.78 16.94
C PRO A 357 -26.76 -5.87 15.41
N GLY A 358 -25.63 -5.59 14.78
CA GLY A 358 -25.41 -5.72 13.35
C GLY A 358 -24.05 -6.33 13.05
N THR A 359 -24.00 -7.24 12.09
CA THR A 359 -22.80 -7.92 11.64
C THR A 359 -21.82 -6.90 11.07
N THR A 360 -20.83 -6.51 11.86
CA THR A 360 -19.80 -5.57 11.44
C THR A 360 -18.66 -6.36 10.80
N LEU A 361 -18.19 -5.89 9.64
CA LEU A 361 -16.98 -6.42 9.02
C LEU A 361 -15.83 -6.20 10.00
N GLN A 362 -15.37 -7.30 10.61
CA GLN A 362 -14.27 -7.25 11.54
C GLN A 362 -13.00 -6.97 10.74
N LEU A 363 -12.54 -5.73 10.80
CA LEU A 363 -11.30 -5.34 10.14
C LEU A 363 -10.14 -6.07 10.83
N LEU A 364 -9.27 -6.69 10.03
CA LEU A 364 -8.11 -7.38 10.54
C LEU A 364 -7.21 -6.41 11.33
N PRO A 365 -6.48 -6.90 12.36
CA PRO A 365 -5.54 -6.07 13.08
C PRO A 365 -4.48 -5.56 12.10
N ILE A 366 -4.31 -4.24 12.04
CA ILE A 366 -3.24 -3.61 11.29
C ILE A 366 -1.95 -3.84 12.10
N PRO A 367 -0.92 -4.49 11.53
CA PRO A 367 0.32 -4.75 12.25
C PRO A 367 1.11 -3.47 12.48
N ALA A 368 1.84 -3.43 13.58
CA ALA A 368 2.67 -2.31 14.01
C ALA A 368 4.12 -2.48 13.53
N PHE A 369 4.35 -2.51 12.21
CA PHE A 369 5.69 -2.69 11.63
C PHE A 369 6.68 -1.57 11.99
N HIS A 370 6.17 -0.38 12.32
CA HIS A 370 6.99 0.71 12.85
C HIS A 370 7.84 0.33 14.07
N GLN A 371 7.46 -0.72 14.83
CA GLN A 371 8.22 -1.22 15.98
C GLN A 371 9.54 -1.87 15.58
N ASP A 372 9.65 -2.36 14.35
CA ASP A 372 10.86 -3.00 13.81
C ASP A 372 11.85 -1.97 13.21
N MET A 373 11.43 -0.70 13.08
CA MET A 373 12.27 0.35 12.49
C MET A 373 13.38 0.77 13.46
N PRO A 374 14.65 0.85 13.00
CA PRO A 374 15.74 1.36 13.82
C PRO A 374 15.60 2.87 13.98
N LEU A 375 15.08 3.30 15.12
CA LEU A 375 14.89 4.72 15.44
C LEU A 375 16.00 5.23 16.36
N PRO A 376 16.41 6.50 16.21
CA PRO A 376 17.37 7.11 17.11
C PRO A 376 16.79 7.17 18.53
N GLY A 377 17.44 6.52 19.50
CA GLY A 377 16.91 6.44 20.87
C GLY A 377 15.72 5.46 21.05
N GLY A 378 15.30 4.73 20.02
CA GLY A 378 14.25 3.72 20.10
C GLY A 378 12.88 4.31 20.51
N GLN A 379 12.23 3.70 21.51
CA GLN A 379 10.91 4.13 22.00
C GLN A 379 10.90 5.57 22.53
N ALA A 380 12.02 6.06 23.06
CA ALA A 380 12.17 7.44 23.56
C ALA A 380 11.80 8.49 22.51
N TYR A 381 12.25 8.25 21.28
CA TYR A 381 11.97 9.12 20.15
C TYR A 381 10.50 9.07 19.77
N LEU A 382 9.88 7.88 19.77
CA LEU A 382 8.46 7.72 19.50
C LEU A 382 7.58 8.43 20.53
N ASP A 383 7.91 8.29 21.82
CA ASP A 383 7.17 8.91 22.91
C ASP A 383 7.28 10.44 22.82
N ALA A 384 8.47 10.96 22.54
CA ALA A 384 8.70 12.39 22.34
C ALA A 384 7.97 12.90 21.10
N ALA A 385 7.96 12.15 20.00
CA ALA A 385 7.24 12.49 18.78
C ALA A 385 5.74 12.57 19.03
N ALA A 386 5.20 11.54 19.69
CA ALA A 386 3.78 11.50 20.02
C ALA A 386 3.39 12.68 20.93
N ALA A 387 4.20 12.98 21.95
CA ALA A 387 3.97 14.10 22.86
C ALA A 387 4.07 15.46 22.15
N MET A 388 5.10 15.68 21.34
CA MET A 388 5.31 16.92 20.59
C MET A 388 4.11 17.21 19.69
N MET A 389 3.72 16.24 18.86
CA MET A 389 2.62 16.43 17.93
C MET A 389 1.30 16.66 18.70
N GLN A 390 1.04 15.94 19.80
CA GLN A 390 -0.14 16.19 20.64
C GLN A 390 -0.19 17.60 21.26
N VAL A 391 0.95 18.18 21.65
CA VAL A 391 1.01 19.53 22.26
C VAL A 391 0.66 20.62 21.25
N ASP A 392 1.19 20.52 20.03
CA ASP A 392 0.85 21.45 18.95
C ASP A 392 -0.63 21.34 18.55
N TYR A 393 -1.17 20.13 18.56
CA TYR A 393 -2.59 19.88 18.25
C TYR A 393 -3.53 20.40 19.34
N SER A 394 -3.19 20.25 20.63
CA SER A 394 -4.04 20.73 21.73
C SER A 394 -4.31 22.24 21.69
N ARG A 395 -3.48 23.02 21.00
CA ARG A 395 -3.67 24.46 20.78
C ARG A 395 -4.71 24.78 19.69
N LEU A 396 -5.09 23.80 18.88
CA LEU A 396 -5.97 23.90 17.71
C LEU A 396 -7.15 22.90 17.83
N GLN A 397 -7.91 22.97 18.94
CA GLN A 397 -8.93 22.01 19.45
C GLN A 397 -9.95 21.34 18.49
N ASP A 398 -9.99 21.62 17.19
CA ASP A 398 -10.84 20.94 16.19
C ASP A 398 -10.07 20.42 14.93
N SER A 399 -8.75 20.63 14.83
CA SER A 399 -7.92 20.37 13.62
C SER A 399 -6.94 19.18 13.75
N ASP A 400 -6.94 18.49 14.89
CA ASP A 400 -5.84 17.62 15.33
C ASP A 400 -5.54 16.49 14.34
N ALA A 401 -6.54 15.70 13.99
CA ALA A 401 -6.34 14.56 13.09
C ALA A 401 -5.96 15.03 11.67
N HIS A 402 -6.55 16.13 11.20
CA HIS A 402 -6.38 16.63 9.84
C HIS A 402 -4.91 16.94 9.53
N ASN A 403 -4.24 17.61 10.47
CA ASN A 403 -2.83 17.98 10.31
C ASN A 403 -1.94 16.73 10.27
N THR A 404 -2.17 15.72 11.12
CA THR A 404 -1.39 14.47 11.08
C THR A 404 -1.52 13.75 9.73
N TRP A 405 -2.73 13.67 9.17
CA TRP A 405 -2.94 13.05 7.84
C TRP A 405 -2.24 13.84 6.73
N SER A 406 -2.31 15.18 6.78
CA SER A 406 -1.67 16.05 5.80
C SER A 406 -0.14 15.95 5.84
N GLU A 407 0.44 15.99 7.04
CA GLU A 407 1.89 15.88 7.22
C GLU A 407 2.42 14.48 6.82
N ALA A 408 1.69 13.42 7.20
CA ALA A 408 2.01 12.07 6.72
C ALA A 408 1.92 11.97 5.20
N SER A 409 0.90 12.59 4.59
CA SER A 409 0.71 12.60 3.14
C SER A 409 1.83 13.32 2.42
N LEU A 410 2.28 14.46 2.95
CA LEU A 410 3.43 15.22 2.45
C LEU A 410 4.72 14.40 2.56
N ALA A 411 4.95 13.76 3.71
CA ALA A 411 6.12 12.91 3.92
C ALA A 411 6.20 11.75 2.92
N VAL A 412 5.06 11.07 2.67
CA VAL A 412 4.99 9.98 1.68
C VAL A 412 5.25 10.48 0.27
N ALA A 413 4.63 11.60 -0.14
CA ALA A 413 4.87 12.20 -1.45
C ALA A 413 6.35 12.56 -1.65
N MET A 414 7.07 12.90 -0.58
CA MET A 414 8.49 13.20 -0.64
C MET A 414 9.39 12.00 -0.80
N LEU A 415 9.05 10.90 -0.12
CA LEU A 415 9.76 9.66 -0.34
C LEU A 415 9.57 9.18 -1.78
N ASP A 416 8.36 9.34 -2.32
CA ASP A 416 8.04 8.95 -3.70
C ASP A 416 8.85 9.79 -4.70
N ALA A 417 8.77 11.11 -4.57
CA ALA A 417 9.56 12.06 -5.34
C ALA A 417 11.08 11.79 -5.29
N GLY A 418 11.62 11.50 -4.11
CA GLY A 418 13.04 11.17 -3.96
C GLY A 418 13.43 9.88 -4.67
N LEU A 419 12.56 8.87 -4.63
CA LEU A 419 12.74 7.61 -5.35
C LEU A 419 12.62 7.79 -6.87
N GLU A 420 11.68 8.62 -7.35
CA GLU A 420 11.54 8.95 -8.77
C GLU A 420 12.76 9.71 -9.30
N ALA A 421 13.26 10.71 -8.56
CA ALA A 421 14.49 11.41 -8.91
C ALA A 421 15.67 10.43 -9.03
N TRP A 422 15.82 9.53 -8.06
CA TRP A 422 16.84 8.48 -8.09
C TRP A 422 16.69 7.54 -9.31
N SER A 423 15.46 7.21 -9.71
CA SER A 423 15.20 6.43 -10.93
C SER A 423 15.74 7.12 -12.19
N MET A 424 15.69 8.45 -12.26
CA MET A 424 16.12 9.23 -13.45
C MET A 424 17.64 9.35 -13.55
N CYS A 425 18.35 9.43 -12.43
CA CYS A 425 19.81 9.56 -12.41
C CYS A 425 20.55 8.28 -12.85
N GLY A 426 19.82 7.19 -13.04
CA GLY A 426 20.30 5.91 -13.53
C GLY A 426 20.95 5.07 -12.44
N VAL A 427 20.75 3.74 -12.51
CA VAL A 427 21.16 2.75 -11.49
C VAL A 427 22.68 2.50 -11.47
N ARG A 428 23.51 3.51 -11.73
CA ARG A 428 24.96 3.33 -11.87
C ARG A 428 25.68 3.03 -10.55
N ASP A 429 25.10 3.40 -9.40
CA ASP A 429 25.65 3.06 -8.07
C ASP A 429 24.64 2.27 -7.21
N GLN A 430 24.86 0.97 -7.14
CA GLN A 430 23.98 -0.03 -6.50
C GLN A 430 23.97 0.05 -4.95
N ALA A 431 24.87 0.82 -4.34
CA ALA A 431 25.07 0.83 -2.89
C ALA A 431 24.15 1.79 -2.11
N CYS A 432 23.66 2.87 -2.75
CA CYS A 432 23.02 3.98 -2.03
C CYS A 432 21.51 3.79 -1.76
N SER A 433 20.80 2.92 -2.48
CA SER A 433 19.32 2.84 -2.45
C SER A 433 18.73 1.80 -1.47
N ASN A 434 19.57 1.19 -0.62
CA ASN A 434 19.09 0.12 0.28
C ASN A 434 18.13 0.61 1.38
N VAL A 435 18.10 1.91 1.70
CA VAL A 435 17.30 2.40 2.83
C VAL A 435 15.81 2.41 2.49
N MET A 436 15.43 3.13 1.42
CA MET A 436 14.02 3.22 1.00
C MET A 436 13.44 1.91 0.48
N LEU A 437 14.28 1.03 -0.03
CA LEU A 437 13.88 -0.28 -0.56
C LEU A 437 14.12 -1.40 0.47
N SER A 438 14.51 -1.06 1.69
CA SER A 438 14.62 -2.03 2.78
C SER A 438 13.26 -2.66 3.08
N ALA A 439 13.28 -3.90 3.57
CA ALA A 439 12.07 -4.59 3.99
C ALA A 439 11.27 -3.80 5.04
N ALA A 440 11.96 -3.07 5.93
CA ALA A 440 11.33 -2.27 6.97
C ALA A 440 10.63 -1.02 6.40
N ALA A 441 11.26 -0.32 5.45
CA ALA A 441 10.64 0.83 4.78
C ALA A 441 9.39 0.41 3.97
N VAL A 442 9.45 -0.68 3.21
CA VAL A 442 8.28 -1.21 2.47
C VAL A 442 7.15 -1.56 3.43
N ARG A 443 7.45 -2.26 4.53
CA ARG A 443 6.44 -2.59 5.56
C ARG A 443 5.81 -1.37 6.21
N LEU A 444 6.58 -0.33 6.47
CA LEU A 444 6.06 0.92 7.01
C LEU A 444 5.04 1.57 6.06
N VAL A 445 5.31 1.55 4.75
CA VAL A 445 4.37 2.04 3.72
C VAL A 445 3.12 1.17 3.68
N LEU A 446 3.25 -0.16 3.78
CA LEU A 446 2.09 -1.07 3.87
C LEU A 446 1.21 -0.77 5.08
N GLU A 447 1.81 -0.57 6.27
CA GLU A 447 1.10 -0.21 7.48
C GLU A 447 0.34 1.11 7.34
N LEU A 448 1.01 2.14 6.80
CA LEU A 448 0.43 3.45 6.57
C LEU A 448 -0.74 3.41 5.56
N GLN A 449 -0.59 2.65 4.47
CA GLN A 449 -1.63 2.45 3.47
C GLN A 449 -2.86 1.77 4.08
N LEU A 450 -2.67 0.77 4.94
CA LEU A 450 -3.76 0.08 5.63
C LEU A 450 -4.46 0.97 6.66
N LEU A 451 -3.71 1.82 7.38
CA LEU A 451 -4.28 2.83 8.30
C LEU A 451 -5.12 3.86 7.54
N ALA A 452 -4.62 4.34 6.39
CA ALA A 452 -5.33 5.28 5.54
C ALA A 452 -6.62 4.64 4.98
N ALA A 453 -6.54 3.41 4.47
CA ALA A 453 -7.68 2.68 3.94
C ALA A 453 -8.79 2.46 4.99
N ASP A 454 -8.41 2.02 6.19
CA ASP A 454 -9.36 1.87 7.29
C ASP A 454 -9.98 3.22 7.68
N ALA A 455 -9.19 4.29 7.75
CA ALA A 455 -9.71 5.62 8.06
C ALA A 455 -10.74 6.11 7.03
N VAL A 456 -10.51 5.89 5.73
CA VAL A 456 -11.49 6.21 4.67
C VAL A 456 -12.75 5.35 4.83
N GLN A 457 -12.60 4.04 5.09
CA GLN A 457 -13.74 3.14 5.30
C GLN A 457 -14.58 3.54 6.53
N GLN A 458 -13.94 3.94 7.62
CA GLN A 458 -14.62 4.45 8.82
C GLN A 458 -15.34 5.77 8.54
N GLN A 459 -14.73 6.68 7.80
CA GLN A 459 -15.32 7.95 7.37
C GLN A 459 -16.58 7.75 6.54
N GLN A 460 -16.54 6.79 5.61
CA GLN A 460 -17.71 6.40 4.84
C GLN A 460 -18.85 5.89 5.73
N GLN A 461 -18.55 5.04 6.73
CA GLN A 461 -19.56 4.55 7.67
C GLN A 461 -20.20 5.67 8.52
N GLN A 462 -19.46 6.76 8.74
CA GLN A 462 -19.93 7.95 9.47
C GLN A 462 -20.56 9.02 8.58
N GLN A 463 -20.61 8.81 7.25
CA GLN A 463 -21.06 9.81 6.26
C GLN A 463 -20.28 11.13 6.35
N GLN A 464 -19.02 11.09 6.76
CA GLN A 464 -18.12 12.25 6.80
C GLN A 464 -17.03 12.07 5.75
N THR A 465 -17.15 12.78 4.63
CA THR A 465 -16.11 12.76 3.60
C THR A 465 -15.01 13.74 4.00
N ARG A 466 -13.83 13.24 4.35
CA ARG A 466 -12.63 14.08 4.45
C ARG A 466 -11.60 13.64 3.40
N PRO A 467 -10.98 14.56 2.66
CA PRO A 467 -10.08 14.21 1.57
C PRO A 467 -8.72 13.69 2.05
N GLU A 468 -8.28 13.99 3.27
CA GLU A 468 -6.86 13.79 3.65
C GLU A 468 -6.46 12.31 3.75
N PRO A 469 -7.25 11.40 4.36
CA PRO A 469 -6.91 9.98 4.35
C PRO A 469 -6.93 9.38 2.95
N LEU A 470 -7.75 9.92 2.05
CA LEU A 470 -7.79 9.50 0.64
C LEU A 470 -6.52 9.94 -0.11
N HIS A 471 -6.06 11.18 0.12
CA HIS A 471 -4.79 11.67 -0.43
C HIS A 471 -3.61 10.85 0.09
N LEU A 472 -3.57 10.57 1.39
CA LEU A 472 -2.53 9.72 1.97
C LEU A 472 -2.54 8.32 1.36
N LEU A 473 -3.73 7.72 1.18
CA LEU A 473 -3.87 6.41 0.56
C LEU A 473 -3.31 6.40 -0.87
N ALA A 474 -3.65 7.42 -1.67
CA ALA A 474 -3.15 7.56 -3.04
C ALA A 474 -1.63 7.73 -3.07
N ASN A 475 -1.07 8.60 -2.21
CA ASN A 475 0.37 8.80 -2.10
C ASN A 475 1.10 7.51 -1.66
N CYS A 476 0.52 6.75 -0.72
CA CYS A 476 1.12 5.47 -0.30
C CYS A 476 1.11 4.45 -1.43
N ASN A 477 0.03 4.42 -2.22
CA ASN A 477 -0.06 3.54 -3.37
C ASN A 477 1.00 3.85 -4.43
N ASN A 478 1.21 5.13 -4.73
CA ASN A 478 2.25 5.58 -5.66
C ASN A 478 3.65 5.22 -5.14
N LEU A 479 3.93 5.56 -3.87
CA LEU A 479 5.19 5.22 -3.23
C LEU A 479 5.47 3.71 -3.25
N LEU A 480 4.46 2.87 -2.95
CA LEU A 480 4.60 1.42 -3.00
C LEU A 480 4.90 0.93 -4.43
N ALA A 481 4.20 1.48 -5.43
CA ALA A 481 4.45 1.15 -6.84
C ALA A 481 5.86 1.56 -7.28
N THR A 482 6.35 2.73 -6.85
CA THR A 482 7.71 3.22 -7.11
C THR A 482 8.74 2.34 -6.40
N GLN A 483 8.54 1.99 -5.13
CA GLN A 483 9.41 1.05 -4.39
C GLN A 483 9.50 -0.31 -5.09
N LEU A 484 8.36 -0.84 -5.55
CA LEU A 484 8.31 -2.08 -6.31
C LEU A 484 9.10 -1.99 -7.60
N ARG A 485 8.84 -0.94 -8.39
CA ARG A 485 9.52 -0.68 -9.67
C ARG A 485 11.04 -0.63 -9.52
N LEU A 486 11.51 0.15 -8.56
CA LEU A 486 12.94 0.34 -8.32
C LEU A 486 13.61 -0.89 -7.72
N SER A 487 12.90 -1.63 -6.85
CA SER A 487 13.38 -2.93 -6.37
C SER A 487 13.66 -3.89 -7.53
N MET A 488 12.82 -3.85 -8.57
CA MET A 488 13.06 -4.66 -9.77
C MET A 488 14.33 -4.24 -10.51
N GLN A 489 14.53 -2.92 -10.68
CA GLN A 489 15.65 -2.37 -11.43
C GLN A 489 17.01 -2.64 -10.74
N ILE A 490 17.05 -2.60 -9.41
CA ILE A 490 18.31 -2.71 -8.65
C ILE A 490 18.76 -4.14 -8.44
N THR A 491 17.85 -5.02 -8.03
CA THR A 491 18.23 -6.30 -7.44
C THR A 491 18.71 -7.31 -8.47
N GLY A 492 18.51 -7.05 -9.78
CA GLY A 492 18.80 -7.97 -10.89
C GLY A 492 17.95 -9.25 -10.89
N GLY A 493 17.51 -9.70 -9.71
CA GLY A 493 16.53 -10.76 -9.47
C GLY A 493 15.08 -10.25 -9.38
N GLY A 494 14.88 -8.93 -9.46
CA GLY A 494 13.62 -8.35 -9.91
C GLY A 494 12.51 -8.18 -8.86
N CYS A 495 12.60 -8.68 -7.63
CA CYS A 495 11.45 -8.77 -6.72
C CYS A 495 11.61 -7.93 -5.43
N LEU A 496 10.55 -7.84 -4.61
CA LEU A 496 10.68 -7.32 -3.25
C LEU A 496 11.66 -8.15 -2.41
N PRO A 497 12.22 -7.58 -1.32
CA PRO A 497 12.97 -8.36 -0.35
C PRO A 497 12.14 -9.57 0.11
N PRO A 498 12.70 -10.80 0.09
CA PRO A 498 11.96 -12.02 0.41
C PRO A 498 11.34 -11.98 1.81
N GLU A 499 11.94 -11.23 2.73
CA GLU A 499 11.42 -11.00 4.08
C GLU A 499 10.06 -10.30 4.06
N VAL A 500 9.80 -9.39 3.11
CA VAL A 500 8.49 -8.73 2.97
C VAL A 500 7.44 -9.74 2.56
N LEU A 501 7.71 -10.58 1.56
CA LEU A 501 6.76 -11.59 1.10
C LEU A 501 6.47 -12.64 2.19
N GLN A 502 7.48 -13.03 2.97
CA GLN A 502 7.34 -14.04 4.02
C GLN A 502 6.63 -13.51 5.27
N GLN A 503 6.94 -12.29 5.72
CA GLN A 503 6.46 -11.76 7.01
C GLN A 503 5.26 -10.80 6.84
N ALA A 504 5.11 -10.19 5.68
CA ALA A 504 4.10 -9.17 5.38
C ALA A 504 3.32 -9.45 4.09
N GLY A 505 3.37 -10.68 3.56
CA GLY A 505 2.69 -11.05 2.31
C GLY A 505 1.18 -10.81 2.34
N LEU A 506 0.51 -11.10 3.47
CA LEU A 506 -0.91 -10.79 3.65
C LEU A 506 -1.18 -9.28 3.58
N GLN A 507 -0.36 -8.47 4.25
CA GLN A 507 -0.51 -7.03 4.28
C GLN A 507 -0.25 -6.39 2.92
N LEU A 508 0.71 -6.92 2.15
CA LEU A 508 0.93 -6.52 0.76
C LEU A 508 -0.34 -6.72 -0.06
N LEU A 509 -0.95 -7.92 0.01
CA LEU A 509 -2.20 -8.22 -0.73
C LEU A 509 -3.36 -7.30 -0.30
N GLN A 510 -3.47 -6.99 0.99
CA GLN A 510 -4.50 -6.09 1.52
C GLN A 510 -4.27 -4.63 1.11
N ALA A 511 -3.01 -4.17 1.16
CA ALA A 511 -2.65 -2.81 0.78
C ALA A 511 -2.93 -2.58 -0.71
N LEU A 512 -2.54 -3.51 -1.59
CA LEU A 512 -2.83 -3.45 -3.03
C LEU A 512 -4.34 -3.52 -3.33
N ALA A 513 -5.12 -4.24 -2.51
CA ALA A 513 -6.57 -4.32 -2.68
C ALA A 513 -7.32 -3.08 -2.18
N ALA A 514 -6.79 -2.37 -1.20
CA ALA A 514 -7.47 -1.27 -0.52
C ALA A 514 -7.88 -0.11 -1.46
N PRO A 515 -7.00 0.43 -2.33
CA PRO A 515 -7.36 1.40 -3.36
C PRO A 515 -8.59 0.99 -4.19
N LEU A 516 -8.63 -0.27 -4.64
CA LEU A 516 -9.67 -0.79 -5.53
C LEU A 516 -11.01 -0.97 -4.81
N GLN A 517 -10.96 -1.37 -3.55
CA GLN A 517 -12.15 -1.50 -2.71
C GLN A 517 -12.78 -0.12 -2.44
N LEU A 518 -11.96 0.91 -2.27
CA LEU A 518 -12.40 2.27 -2.01
C LEU A 518 -12.85 3.02 -3.27
N LEU A 519 -12.25 2.76 -4.43
CA LEU A 519 -12.70 3.34 -5.71
C LEU A 519 -14.19 3.03 -5.97
N LYS A 520 -14.62 1.80 -5.70
CA LYS A 520 -16.03 1.39 -5.85
C LYS A 520 -16.97 2.15 -4.92
N VAL A 521 -16.50 2.41 -3.71
CA VAL A 521 -17.23 3.17 -2.70
C VAL A 521 -17.39 4.62 -3.13
N LEU A 522 -16.30 5.24 -3.62
CA LEU A 522 -16.27 6.64 -4.01
C LEU A 522 -17.03 6.89 -5.32
N ASN A 523 -17.03 5.92 -6.24
CA ASN A 523 -17.81 6.00 -7.49
C ASN A 523 -19.32 6.08 -7.25
N ALA A 524 -19.82 5.72 -6.06
CA ALA A 524 -21.21 5.95 -5.69
C ALA A 524 -21.52 7.43 -5.38
N ASP A 525 -20.50 8.25 -5.11
CA ASP A 525 -20.61 9.65 -4.68
C ASP A 525 -19.79 10.58 -5.60
N ARG A 526 -20.10 10.55 -6.90
CA ARG A 526 -19.33 11.15 -8.03
C ARG A 526 -19.07 12.66 -7.98
N HIS A 527 -19.51 13.40 -6.95
CA HIS A 527 -19.57 14.86 -7.01
C HIS A 527 -18.40 15.61 -6.35
N ALA A 528 -17.51 14.95 -5.59
CA ALA A 528 -16.59 15.66 -4.69
C ALA A 528 -15.11 15.70 -5.13
N VAL A 529 -14.62 14.75 -5.92
CA VAL A 529 -13.20 14.66 -6.33
C VAL A 529 -13.14 14.40 -7.83
N SER A 530 -12.15 14.98 -8.51
CA SER A 530 -11.99 14.76 -9.96
C SER A 530 -11.83 13.25 -10.20
N SER A 531 -12.76 12.68 -10.97
CA SER A 531 -12.79 11.23 -11.21
C SER A 531 -11.54 10.77 -11.98
N GLU A 532 -10.94 11.65 -12.78
CA GLU A 532 -9.77 11.35 -13.60
C GLU A 532 -8.52 11.19 -12.75
N GLU A 533 -8.25 12.08 -11.80
CA GLU A 533 -7.06 11.97 -10.93
C GLU A 533 -7.12 10.73 -10.03
N LEU A 534 -8.28 10.46 -9.43
CA LEU A 534 -8.47 9.24 -8.63
C LEU A 534 -8.36 7.97 -9.48
N SER A 535 -8.82 8.03 -10.73
CA SER A 535 -8.75 6.90 -11.64
C SER A 535 -7.32 6.58 -12.02
N ALA A 536 -6.51 7.60 -12.34
CA ALA A 536 -5.10 7.46 -12.66
C ALA A 536 -4.28 6.93 -11.47
N MET A 537 -4.56 7.42 -10.25
CA MET A 537 -3.80 7.05 -9.05
C MET A 537 -4.15 5.65 -8.49
N LEU A 538 -5.36 5.13 -8.76
CA LEU A 538 -5.87 3.89 -8.16
C LEU A 538 -6.13 2.80 -9.21
N GLY A 539 -5.41 2.84 -10.34
CA GLY A 539 -5.59 1.95 -11.48
C GLY A 539 -5.52 0.46 -11.12
N SER A 540 -6.54 -0.32 -11.51
CA SER A 540 -6.58 -1.77 -11.26
C SER A 540 -5.48 -2.57 -11.95
N SER A 541 -5.05 -2.13 -13.14
CA SER A 541 -3.96 -2.73 -13.90
C SER A 541 -2.65 -2.59 -13.13
N GLN A 542 -2.36 -1.39 -12.64
CA GLN A 542 -1.17 -1.09 -11.82
C GLN A 542 -1.07 -2.03 -10.61
N GLN A 543 -2.18 -2.35 -9.94
CA GLN A 543 -2.17 -3.28 -8.79
C GLN A 543 -1.82 -4.73 -9.18
N LEU A 544 -2.29 -5.20 -10.34
CA LEU A 544 -1.94 -6.52 -10.85
C LEU A 544 -0.44 -6.58 -11.19
N TYR A 545 0.07 -5.58 -11.92
CA TYR A 545 1.49 -5.52 -12.26
C TYR A 545 2.37 -5.36 -11.03
N ALA A 546 1.96 -4.53 -10.06
CA ALA A 546 2.62 -4.37 -8.77
C ALA A 546 2.72 -5.71 -8.02
N LEU A 547 1.63 -6.48 -7.92
CA LEU A 547 1.64 -7.80 -7.29
C LEU A 547 2.61 -8.75 -8.01
N ARG A 548 2.52 -8.82 -9.33
CA ARG A 548 3.37 -9.72 -10.10
C ARG A 548 4.85 -9.39 -9.93
N ALA A 549 5.17 -8.12 -10.07
CA ALA A 549 6.52 -7.61 -9.92
C ALA A 549 7.09 -7.79 -8.53
N ALA A 550 6.26 -7.62 -7.49
CA ALA A 550 6.64 -7.87 -6.11
C ALA A 550 7.18 -9.30 -5.92
N VAL A 551 6.65 -10.26 -6.69
CA VAL A 551 6.85 -11.68 -6.42
C VAL A 551 7.72 -12.41 -7.45
N GLU A 552 7.48 -12.22 -8.75
CA GLU A 552 8.24 -12.88 -9.84
C GLU A 552 9.49 -12.09 -10.20
N GLY A 553 9.37 -10.76 -10.15
CA GLY A 553 10.36 -9.81 -10.59
C GLY A 553 10.56 -9.68 -12.10
N ALA A 554 11.21 -8.60 -12.52
CA ALA A 554 11.53 -8.35 -13.94
C ALA A 554 12.78 -9.13 -14.36
N ALA A 555 12.64 -10.37 -14.81
CA ALA A 555 13.72 -11.07 -15.49
C ALA A 555 13.85 -10.52 -16.93
N ALA A 556 14.38 -9.31 -17.08
CA ALA A 556 14.72 -8.75 -18.37
C ALA A 556 16.02 -9.37 -18.86
N THR A 557 15.93 -10.46 -19.61
CA THR A 557 17.04 -10.91 -20.45
C THR A 557 17.03 -10.09 -21.74
N ASP A 558 18.10 -9.34 -22.00
CA ASP A 558 18.30 -8.56 -23.24
C ASP A 558 18.16 -9.40 -24.52
N ASP A 559 18.31 -10.73 -24.43
CA ASP A 559 18.28 -11.66 -25.58
C ASP A 559 16.87 -12.08 -26.03
N GLY A 560 15.80 -11.52 -25.45
CA GLY A 560 14.41 -11.86 -25.82
C GLY A 560 13.98 -13.29 -25.47
N VAL A 561 14.86 -14.10 -24.87
CA VAL A 561 14.52 -15.44 -24.38
C VAL A 561 14.08 -15.33 -22.92
N PRO A 562 12.77 -15.48 -22.60
CA PRO A 562 12.28 -15.33 -21.23
C PRO A 562 13.06 -16.27 -20.30
N ALA A 563 13.82 -15.70 -19.37
CA ALA A 563 14.47 -16.48 -18.32
C ALA A 563 13.43 -17.33 -17.60
N ALA A 564 13.80 -18.55 -17.20
CA ALA A 564 12.89 -19.45 -16.50
C ALA A 564 12.33 -18.75 -15.25
N VAL A 565 11.07 -18.32 -15.34
CA VAL A 565 10.36 -17.59 -14.29
C VAL A 565 10.43 -18.41 -13.01
N GLN A 566 10.76 -17.78 -11.88
CA GLN A 566 10.77 -18.42 -10.56
C GLN A 566 9.32 -18.63 -10.06
N HIS A 567 8.58 -19.54 -10.71
CA HIS A 567 7.17 -19.85 -10.45
C HIS A 567 6.86 -20.24 -8.98
N GLY A 568 7.87 -20.53 -8.17
CA GLY A 568 7.71 -20.94 -6.77
C GLY A 568 7.18 -19.85 -5.84
N ARG A 569 7.52 -18.58 -6.06
CA ARG A 569 7.20 -17.50 -5.09
C ARG A 569 5.72 -17.10 -5.11
N LEU A 570 5.12 -16.92 -6.29
CA LEU A 570 3.67 -16.65 -6.40
C LEU A 570 2.87 -17.82 -5.85
N THR A 571 3.28 -19.04 -6.16
CA THR A 571 2.62 -20.25 -5.64
C THR A 571 2.70 -20.29 -4.11
N ALA A 572 3.85 -19.94 -3.52
CA ALA A 572 4.01 -19.88 -2.07
C ALA A 572 3.14 -18.79 -1.42
N LEU A 573 3.08 -17.58 -2.00
CA LEU A 573 2.25 -16.49 -1.50
C LEU A 573 0.75 -16.84 -1.60
N ALA A 574 0.31 -17.39 -2.73
CA ALA A 574 -1.05 -17.83 -2.95
C ALA A 574 -1.43 -19.00 -2.02
N ALA A 575 -0.50 -19.92 -1.73
CA ALA A 575 -0.71 -20.99 -0.76
C ALA A 575 -0.81 -20.48 0.68
N ALA A 576 0.00 -19.48 1.05
CA ALA A 576 0.00 -18.88 2.39
C ALA A 576 -1.28 -18.07 2.66
N HIS A 577 -1.76 -17.32 1.66
CA HIS A 577 -2.86 -16.36 1.80
C HIS A 577 -3.89 -16.44 0.66
N PRO A 578 -4.50 -17.60 0.39
CA PRO A 578 -5.32 -17.81 -0.80
C PRO A 578 -6.56 -16.90 -0.87
N GLU A 579 -7.15 -16.57 0.29
CA GLU A 579 -8.30 -15.67 0.39
C GLU A 579 -7.97 -14.25 -0.05
N ALA A 580 -6.95 -13.63 0.56
CA ALA A 580 -6.54 -12.27 0.23
C ALA A 580 -6.00 -12.18 -1.20
N TYR A 581 -5.28 -13.21 -1.64
CA TYR A 581 -4.70 -13.29 -2.98
C TYR A 581 -5.78 -13.31 -4.06
N THR A 582 -6.77 -14.20 -3.94
CA THR A 582 -7.88 -14.28 -4.89
C THR A 582 -8.82 -13.09 -4.80
N ALA A 583 -9.01 -12.52 -3.61
CA ALA A 583 -9.82 -11.31 -3.42
C ALA A 583 -9.22 -10.08 -4.11
N LEU A 584 -7.90 -9.91 -4.11
CA LEU A 584 -7.22 -8.84 -4.85
C LEU A 584 -7.47 -8.97 -6.36
N ILE A 585 -7.22 -10.15 -6.93
CA ILE A 585 -7.45 -10.41 -8.36
C ILE A 585 -8.94 -10.18 -8.72
N ASP A 586 -9.86 -10.68 -7.89
CA ASP A 586 -11.30 -10.45 -8.06
C ASP A 586 -11.66 -8.96 -8.03
N CYS A 587 -11.02 -8.16 -7.17
CA CYS A 587 -11.20 -6.71 -7.13
C CYS A 587 -10.74 -6.06 -8.44
N CYS A 588 -9.57 -6.43 -8.96
CA CYS A 588 -9.06 -5.95 -10.24
C CYS A 588 -10.01 -6.30 -11.40
N MET A 589 -10.51 -7.55 -11.47
CA MET A 589 -11.40 -7.99 -12.55
C MET A 589 -12.72 -7.22 -12.63
N ARG A 590 -13.16 -6.68 -11.49
CA ARG A 590 -14.39 -5.90 -11.38
C ARG A 590 -14.19 -4.42 -11.62
N SER A 591 -12.96 -3.93 -11.66
CA SER A 591 -12.70 -2.54 -11.99
C SER A 591 -13.06 -2.29 -13.45
N GLU A 592 -13.76 -1.19 -13.73
CA GLU A 592 -14.04 -0.75 -15.11
C GLU A 592 -12.77 -0.32 -15.85
N GLN A 593 -11.69 -0.02 -15.11
CA GLN A 593 -10.41 0.41 -15.65
C GLN A 593 -9.51 -0.74 -16.14
N LEU A 594 -9.89 -1.99 -15.85
CA LEU A 594 -9.10 -3.12 -16.31
C LEU A 594 -9.29 -3.23 -17.82
N GLN A 595 -8.18 -3.26 -18.57
CA GLN A 595 -8.19 -3.29 -20.02
C GLN A 595 -8.09 -4.72 -20.57
N PRO A 596 -8.46 -4.95 -21.85
CA PRO A 596 -8.28 -6.24 -22.52
C PRO A 596 -6.84 -6.77 -22.42
N ALA A 597 -5.88 -5.85 -22.50
CA ALA A 597 -4.45 -6.05 -22.31
C ALA A 597 -4.09 -6.76 -20.99
N ASP A 598 -4.74 -6.39 -19.89
CA ASP A 598 -4.38 -6.83 -18.54
C ASP A 598 -4.92 -8.23 -18.18
N MET A 599 -5.77 -8.80 -19.04
CA MET A 599 -6.44 -10.07 -18.78
C MET A 599 -5.47 -11.24 -18.73
N LEU A 600 -4.37 -11.19 -19.48
CA LEU A 600 -3.33 -12.21 -19.42
C LEU A 600 -2.62 -12.19 -18.07
N ALA A 601 -2.29 -10.99 -17.57
CA ALA A 601 -1.61 -10.83 -16.29
C ALA A 601 -2.47 -11.33 -15.14
N ALA A 602 -3.77 -11.05 -15.20
CA ALA A 602 -4.74 -11.58 -14.26
C ALA A 602 -4.81 -13.11 -14.29
N ALA A 603 -4.80 -13.72 -15.49
CA ALA A 603 -4.83 -15.16 -15.63
C ALA A 603 -3.55 -15.82 -15.11
N ASP A 604 -2.39 -15.25 -15.42
CA ASP A 604 -1.09 -15.71 -14.95
C ASP A 604 -0.94 -15.56 -13.44
N LEU A 605 -1.50 -14.51 -12.83
CA LEU A 605 -1.57 -14.37 -11.39
C LEU A 605 -2.55 -15.37 -10.74
N LEU A 606 -3.66 -15.72 -11.40
CA LEU A 606 -4.66 -16.63 -10.84
C LEU A 606 -4.23 -18.11 -10.93
N ALA A 607 -3.42 -18.48 -11.92
CA ALA A 607 -2.92 -19.85 -12.10
C ALA A 607 -2.16 -20.41 -10.86
N PRO A 608 -1.24 -19.68 -10.21
CA PRO A 608 -0.63 -20.07 -8.94
C PRO A 608 -1.63 -20.34 -7.82
N ALA A 609 -2.72 -19.56 -7.72
CA ALA A 609 -3.75 -19.79 -6.70
C ALA A 609 -4.55 -21.07 -6.96
N ILE A 610 -4.87 -21.35 -8.24
CA ILE A 610 -5.48 -22.63 -8.63
C ILE A 610 -4.53 -23.77 -8.24
N ARG A 611 -3.26 -23.70 -8.64
CA ARG A 611 -2.27 -24.75 -8.34
C ARG A 611 -2.11 -24.97 -6.84
N ALA A 612 -1.97 -23.91 -6.06
CA ALA A 612 -1.82 -23.96 -4.61
C ALA A 612 -3.02 -24.63 -3.92
N LEU A 613 -4.25 -24.32 -4.37
CA LEU A 613 -5.46 -24.94 -3.84
C LEU A 613 -5.57 -26.41 -4.25
N LEU A 614 -5.34 -26.74 -5.53
CA LEU A 614 -5.49 -28.10 -6.05
C LEU A 614 -4.48 -29.11 -5.47
N VAL A 615 -3.32 -28.65 -5.01
CA VAL A 615 -2.26 -29.52 -4.44
C VAL A 615 -2.44 -29.74 -2.93
N SER A 616 -3.36 -29.03 -2.26
CA SER A 616 -3.50 -29.05 -0.81
C SER A 616 -4.93 -29.30 -0.32
N ASP A 617 -5.17 -30.47 0.27
CA ASP A 617 -6.44 -30.82 0.93
C ASP A 617 -6.82 -29.82 2.03
N THR A 618 -5.84 -29.25 2.76
CA THR A 618 -6.12 -28.26 3.80
C THR A 618 -6.60 -26.94 3.19
N ALA A 619 -6.05 -26.54 2.04
CA ALA A 619 -6.48 -25.37 1.32
C ALA A 619 -7.88 -25.57 0.71
N LEU A 620 -8.17 -26.75 0.15
CA LEU A 620 -9.52 -27.11 -0.33
C LEU A 620 -10.56 -27.22 0.79
N ALA A 621 -10.15 -27.63 1.99
CA ALA A 621 -11.02 -27.62 3.17
C ALA A 621 -11.36 -26.20 3.64
N ASN A 622 -10.54 -25.20 3.30
CA ASN A 622 -10.84 -23.79 3.56
C ASN A 622 -11.88 -23.26 2.56
N THR A 623 -13.14 -23.24 3.00
CA THR A 623 -14.29 -22.78 2.19
C THR A 623 -14.15 -21.33 1.72
N ALA A 624 -13.51 -20.46 2.51
CA ALA A 624 -13.37 -19.06 2.15
C ALA A 624 -12.35 -18.88 1.02
N ALA A 625 -11.23 -19.61 1.07
CA ALA A 625 -10.25 -19.65 0.00
C ALA A 625 -10.85 -20.14 -1.33
N VAL A 626 -11.61 -21.24 -1.27
CA VAL A 626 -12.29 -21.82 -2.45
C VAL A 626 -13.36 -20.88 -2.99
N ALA A 627 -14.14 -20.21 -2.12
CA ALA A 627 -15.12 -19.22 -2.52
C ALA A 627 -14.47 -17.99 -3.17
N GLY A 628 -13.34 -17.52 -2.64
CA GLY A 628 -12.54 -16.44 -3.20
C GLY A 628 -12.05 -16.78 -4.61
N LEU A 629 -11.47 -17.98 -4.79
CA LEU A 629 -11.04 -18.46 -6.11
C LEU A 629 -12.22 -18.56 -7.08
N ALA A 630 -13.35 -19.13 -6.65
CA ALA A 630 -14.56 -19.24 -7.47
C ALA A 630 -15.06 -17.86 -7.95
N SER A 631 -15.07 -16.87 -7.05
CA SER A 631 -15.44 -15.48 -7.37
C SER A 631 -14.48 -14.88 -8.41
N ALA A 632 -13.16 -14.99 -8.18
CA ALA A 632 -12.14 -14.47 -9.09
C ALA A 632 -12.23 -15.10 -10.49
N LEU A 633 -12.37 -16.43 -10.58
CA LEU A 633 -12.52 -17.15 -11.85
C LEU A 633 -13.77 -16.72 -12.63
N THR A 634 -14.88 -16.53 -11.92
CA THR A 634 -16.13 -16.13 -12.56
C THR A 634 -16.06 -14.68 -13.04
N SER A 635 -15.46 -13.78 -12.25
CA SER A 635 -15.24 -12.39 -12.65
C SER A 635 -14.29 -12.27 -13.85
N LEU A 636 -13.21 -13.06 -13.89
CA LEU A 636 -12.31 -13.12 -15.05
C LEU A 636 -13.06 -13.61 -16.29
N ALA A 637 -13.82 -14.71 -16.20
CA ALA A 637 -14.58 -15.24 -17.32
C ALA A 637 -15.61 -14.24 -17.85
N LYS A 638 -16.34 -13.56 -16.97
CA LYS A 638 -17.29 -12.50 -17.34
C LYS A 638 -16.61 -11.34 -18.05
N ARG A 639 -15.49 -10.86 -17.53
CA ARG A 639 -14.73 -9.75 -18.14
C ARG A 639 -14.22 -10.15 -19.54
N ALA A 640 -13.70 -11.37 -19.69
CA ALA A 640 -13.30 -11.90 -20.99
C ALA A 640 -14.49 -11.97 -21.96
N VAL A 641 -15.67 -12.43 -21.51
CA VAL A 641 -16.90 -12.44 -22.32
C VAL A 641 -17.32 -11.03 -22.75
N GLN A 642 -17.21 -10.03 -21.87
CA GLN A 642 -17.51 -8.64 -22.21
C GLN A 642 -16.58 -8.14 -23.33
N PHE A 643 -15.27 -8.40 -23.24
CA PHE A 643 -14.31 -8.00 -24.27
C PHE A 643 -14.50 -8.74 -25.59
N ILE A 644 -14.80 -10.04 -25.57
CA ILE A 644 -15.14 -10.80 -26.79
C ILE A 644 -16.37 -10.19 -27.48
N ARG A 645 -17.40 -9.82 -26.71
CA ARG A 645 -18.61 -9.18 -27.26
C ARG A 645 -18.32 -7.77 -27.79
N ALA A 646 -17.52 -6.99 -27.07
CA ALA A 646 -17.10 -5.67 -27.53
C ALA A 646 -16.34 -5.76 -28.86
N ALA A 647 -15.39 -6.69 -28.98
CA ALA A 647 -14.66 -6.97 -30.21
C ALA A 647 -15.62 -7.33 -31.37
N ALA A 648 -16.60 -8.20 -31.11
CA ALA A 648 -17.60 -8.57 -32.10
C ALA A 648 -18.47 -7.39 -32.56
N SER A 649 -18.88 -6.52 -31.63
CA SER A 649 -19.62 -5.29 -31.96
C SER A 649 -18.78 -4.32 -32.79
N MET A 650 -17.50 -4.14 -32.45
CA MET A 650 -16.57 -3.28 -33.19
C MET A 650 -16.27 -3.78 -34.61
N GLN A 651 -16.34 -5.08 -34.87
CA GLN A 651 -16.21 -5.60 -36.23
C GLN A 651 -17.46 -5.31 -37.08
N GLN A 652 -18.63 -5.24 -36.46
CA GLN A 652 -19.89 -4.91 -37.14
C GLN A 652 -20.02 -3.40 -37.40
N GLU A 653 -19.52 -2.58 -36.48
CA GLU A 653 -19.50 -1.12 -36.57
C GLU A 653 -18.16 -0.66 -37.11
N GLN A 654 -18.08 -0.34 -38.41
CA GLN A 654 -16.87 0.11 -39.12
C GLN A 654 -15.95 0.99 -38.23
N PRO A 655 -14.71 0.57 -37.93
CA PRO A 655 -13.95 1.14 -36.83
C PRO A 655 -13.57 2.61 -37.09
N PRO A 656 -13.78 3.53 -36.12
CA PRO A 656 -13.22 4.88 -36.17
C PRO A 656 -11.68 4.82 -36.12
N ALA A 657 -11.01 5.87 -36.60
CA ALA A 657 -9.56 5.90 -36.74
C ALA A 657 -8.81 5.63 -35.41
N ALA A 658 -7.77 4.81 -35.53
CA ALA A 658 -6.95 4.13 -34.51
C ALA A 658 -6.52 4.92 -33.25
N GLU A 659 -7.03 4.49 -32.10
CA GLU A 659 -6.35 4.57 -30.81
C GLU A 659 -5.90 3.15 -30.39
N ALA A 660 -4.73 2.99 -29.77
CA ALA A 660 -4.15 1.67 -29.48
C ALA A 660 -5.02 0.80 -28.53
N GLU A 661 -5.81 1.44 -27.67
CA GLU A 661 -6.75 0.76 -26.76
C GLU A 661 -7.90 0.08 -27.53
N VAL A 662 -8.40 0.77 -28.57
CA VAL A 662 -9.41 0.26 -29.50
C VAL A 662 -8.88 -0.97 -30.25
N GLU A 663 -7.58 -0.99 -30.55
CA GLU A 663 -6.92 -2.11 -31.23
C GLU A 663 -6.81 -3.36 -30.34
N ALA A 664 -6.39 -3.20 -29.08
CA ALA A 664 -6.33 -4.31 -28.13
C ALA A 664 -7.71 -4.93 -27.86
N ALA A 665 -8.75 -4.10 -27.79
CA ALA A 665 -10.13 -4.56 -27.65
C ALA A 665 -10.60 -5.31 -28.91
N ALA A 666 -10.31 -4.81 -30.11
CA ALA A 666 -10.72 -5.43 -31.37
C ALA A 666 -10.17 -6.85 -31.56
N TYR A 667 -8.96 -7.13 -31.07
CA TYR A 667 -8.29 -8.42 -31.25
C TYR A 667 -8.30 -9.33 -30.02
N PHE A 668 -9.08 -8.99 -28.99
CA PHE A 668 -9.13 -9.76 -27.75
C PHE A 668 -9.52 -11.24 -27.94
N VAL A 669 -10.27 -11.56 -29.00
CA VAL A 669 -10.71 -12.93 -29.33
C VAL A 669 -9.52 -13.89 -29.50
N ALA A 670 -8.37 -13.41 -29.98
CA ALA A 670 -7.14 -14.21 -30.07
C ALA A 670 -6.55 -14.62 -28.71
N LEU A 671 -6.90 -13.91 -27.63
CA LEU A 671 -6.39 -14.19 -26.28
C LEU A 671 -7.18 -15.30 -25.56
N ALA A 672 -8.43 -15.54 -25.94
CA ALA A 672 -9.32 -16.49 -25.27
C ALA A 672 -8.76 -17.93 -25.16
N PRO A 673 -8.16 -18.54 -26.21
CA PRO A 673 -7.52 -19.86 -26.10
C PRO A 673 -6.39 -19.89 -25.07
N THR A 674 -5.60 -18.81 -24.99
CA THR A 674 -4.51 -18.68 -24.01
C THR A 674 -5.04 -18.61 -22.59
N LEU A 675 -6.12 -17.85 -22.34
CA LEU A 675 -6.77 -17.81 -21.03
C LEU A 675 -7.26 -19.20 -20.60
N VAL A 676 -7.92 -19.92 -21.51
CA VAL A 676 -8.39 -21.30 -21.27
C VAL A 676 -7.23 -22.21 -20.91
N LYS A 677 -6.13 -22.14 -21.67
CA LYS A 677 -4.94 -22.94 -21.41
C LYS A 677 -4.31 -22.64 -20.05
N ARG A 678 -4.08 -21.35 -19.74
CA ARG A 678 -3.43 -20.90 -18.50
C ARG A 678 -4.23 -21.25 -17.25
N LEU A 679 -5.56 -21.12 -17.30
CA LEU A 679 -6.42 -21.31 -16.12
C LEU A 679 -6.93 -22.73 -15.96
N PHE A 680 -7.20 -23.44 -17.05
CA PHE A 680 -7.97 -24.68 -17.01
C PHE A 680 -7.19 -25.92 -17.43
N ILE A 681 -6.04 -25.76 -18.09
CA ILE A 681 -5.22 -26.88 -18.54
C ILE A 681 -3.96 -26.99 -17.69
N LEU A 682 -3.10 -25.97 -17.71
CA LEU A 682 -1.77 -26.04 -17.09
C LEU A 682 -1.81 -26.37 -15.58
N PRO A 683 -2.65 -25.74 -14.74
CA PRO A 683 -2.64 -26.01 -13.30
C PRO A 683 -3.01 -27.46 -12.97
N PHE A 684 -3.82 -28.12 -13.80
CA PHE A 684 -4.25 -29.50 -13.62
C PHE A 684 -3.23 -30.53 -14.12
N LEU A 685 -2.40 -30.15 -15.09
CA LEU A 685 -1.30 -30.98 -15.58
C LEU A 685 -0.19 -31.05 -14.53
N ASP A 686 0.22 -29.92 -13.97
CA ASP A 686 1.29 -29.86 -12.97
C ASP A 686 0.93 -30.58 -11.67
N GLY A 687 -0.35 -30.57 -11.29
CA GLY A 687 -0.84 -31.24 -10.08
C GLY A 687 -0.85 -32.77 -10.13
N LYS A 688 -0.62 -33.40 -11.31
CA LYS A 688 -0.68 -34.87 -11.44
C LYS A 688 0.41 -35.58 -10.64
N GLU A 689 1.60 -35.00 -10.51
CA GLU A 689 2.73 -35.66 -9.84
C GLU A 689 2.63 -35.59 -8.32
N ALA A 690 2.09 -34.50 -7.77
CA ALA A 690 2.05 -34.28 -6.33
C ALA A 690 1.01 -35.17 -5.60
N LEU A 691 -0.10 -35.54 -6.24
CA LEU A 691 -1.21 -36.24 -5.59
C LEU A 691 -1.04 -37.76 -5.44
N VAL A 692 -0.11 -38.39 -6.15
CA VAL A 692 0.03 -39.86 -6.14
C VAL A 692 0.53 -40.40 -4.77
N GLY A 693 1.08 -39.54 -3.91
CA GLY A 693 1.70 -39.94 -2.63
C GLY A 693 0.82 -39.90 -1.38
N THR A 694 -0.32 -39.20 -1.37
CA THR A 694 -1.07 -38.87 -0.15
C THR A 694 -2.43 -39.58 -0.05
N SER A 695 -2.45 -40.89 -0.25
CA SER A 695 -3.65 -41.70 0.00
C SER A 695 -3.81 -41.99 1.50
N SER A 696 -4.14 -40.97 2.29
CA SER A 696 -4.53 -41.15 3.70
C SER A 696 -6.06 -41.10 3.79
N SER A 697 -6.67 -42.20 4.25
CA SER A 697 -8.11 -42.53 4.13
C SER A 697 -9.10 -41.64 4.91
N SER A 698 -8.71 -40.42 5.28
CA SER A 698 -9.52 -39.51 6.10
C SER A 698 -9.77 -38.15 5.42
N SER A 699 -9.79 -38.10 4.08
CA SER A 699 -10.12 -36.87 3.35
C SER A 699 -11.54 -36.42 3.70
N SER A 700 -11.68 -35.16 4.12
CA SER A 700 -12.96 -34.65 4.61
C SER A 700 -13.98 -34.53 3.48
N SER A 701 -15.27 -34.72 3.76
CA SER A 701 -16.34 -34.45 2.79
C SER A 701 -16.32 -33.02 2.26
N GLN A 702 -15.71 -32.08 3.01
CA GLN A 702 -15.59 -30.69 2.61
C GLN A 702 -14.61 -30.50 1.44
N VAL A 703 -13.49 -31.23 1.41
CA VAL A 703 -12.53 -31.19 0.29
C VAL A 703 -13.23 -31.57 -1.01
N HIS A 704 -13.92 -32.71 -1.00
CA HIS A 704 -14.69 -33.18 -2.15
C HIS A 704 -15.77 -32.18 -2.59
N ALA A 705 -16.47 -31.56 -1.64
CA ALA A 705 -17.49 -30.56 -1.94
C ALA A 705 -16.89 -29.29 -2.56
N SER A 706 -15.72 -28.87 -2.08
CA SER A 706 -14.93 -27.77 -2.67
C SER A 706 -14.43 -28.10 -4.07
N CYS A 707 -13.97 -29.34 -4.32
CA CYS A 707 -13.59 -29.80 -5.66
C CYS A 707 -14.79 -29.75 -6.62
N ALA A 708 -15.95 -30.25 -6.18
CA ALA A 708 -17.18 -30.20 -6.97
C ALA A 708 -17.62 -28.75 -7.26
N LEU A 709 -17.51 -27.85 -6.28
CA LEU A 709 -17.78 -26.41 -6.47
C LEU A 709 -16.90 -25.82 -7.57
N LEU A 710 -15.58 -26.01 -7.48
CA LEU A 710 -14.64 -25.50 -8.48
C LEU A 710 -14.92 -26.09 -9.87
N ALA A 711 -15.20 -27.39 -9.97
CA ALA A 711 -15.56 -28.02 -11.23
C ALA A 711 -16.81 -27.40 -11.88
N VAL A 712 -17.85 -27.09 -11.07
CA VAL A 712 -19.05 -26.41 -11.57
C VAL A 712 -18.75 -24.98 -12.03
N VAL A 713 -17.93 -24.23 -11.28
CA VAL A 713 -17.50 -22.88 -11.66
C VAL A 713 -16.74 -22.92 -12.98
N LEU A 714 -15.79 -23.84 -13.13
CA LEU A 714 -14.99 -24.03 -14.35
C LEU A 714 -15.87 -24.39 -15.54
N ALA A 715 -16.75 -25.38 -15.39
CA ALA A 715 -17.68 -25.77 -16.44
C ALA A 715 -18.55 -24.58 -16.90
N ARG A 716 -18.99 -23.75 -15.95
CA ARG A 716 -19.76 -22.55 -16.27
C ARG A 716 -18.93 -21.50 -17.00
N SER A 717 -17.72 -21.21 -16.55
CA SER A 717 -16.81 -20.26 -17.21
C SER A 717 -16.50 -20.69 -18.65
N ILE A 718 -16.26 -21.99 -18.86
CA ILE A 718 -16.03 -22.55 -20.20
C ILE A 718 -17.25 -22.35 -21.11
N VAL A 719 -18.46 -22.64 -20.63
CA VAL A 719 -19.69 -22.43 -21.41
C VAL A 719 -19.89 -20.96 -21.76
N GLN A 720 -19.67 -20.05 -20.81
CA GLN A 720 -19.81 -18.61 -21.05
C GLN A 720 -18.82 -18.10 -22.10
N LEU A 721 -17.56 -18.55 -22.04
CA LEU A 721 -16.55 -18.21 -23.04
C LEU A 721 -16.90 -18.82 -24.40
N ALA A 722 -17.33 -20.08 -24.46
CA ALA A 722 -17.74 -20.75 -25.69
C ALA A 722 -18.93 -20.05 -26.35
N ASP A 723 -19.98 -19.75 -25.60
CA ASP A 723 -21.15 -19.04 -26.12
C ASP A 723 -20.77 -17.63 -26.65
N ALA A 724 -19.82 -16.94 -26.00
CA ALA A 724 -19.34 -15.63 -26.45
C ALA A 724 -18.47 -15.73 -27.71
N MET A 725 -17.57 -16.70 -27.76
CA MET A 725 -16.73 -16.96 -28.94
C MET A 725 -17.58 -17.38 -30.14
N GLU A 726 -18.61 -18.21 -29.93
CA GLU A 726 -19.55 -18.64 -30.99
C GLU A 726 -20.35 -17.46 -31.52
N ALA A 727 -20.74 -16.52 -30.64
CA ALA A 727 -21.41 -15.29 -31.04
C ALA A 727 -20.49 -14.33 -31.81
N ALA A 728 -19.19 -14.29 -31.47
CA ALA A 728 -18.17 -13.52 -32.20
C ALA A 728 -17.88 -14.12 -33.59
N GLY A 729 -18.01 -15.44 -33.72
CA GLY A 729 -17.82 -16.17 -34.98
C GLY A 729 -16.35 -16.46 -35.33
N PRO A 730 -16.10 -17.44 -36.22
CA PRO A 730 -14.76 -17.89 -36.56
C PRO A 730 -13.94 -16.84 -37.32
N GLN A 731 -14.61 -15.93 -38.05
CA GLN A 731 -13.94 -14.90 -38.83
C GLN A 731 -13.19 -13.91 -37.94
N LEU A 732 -13.80 -13.45 -36.83
CA LEU A 732 -13.15 -12.53 -35.92
C LEU A 732 -11.91 -13.14 -35.25
N LEU A 733 -12.01 -14.42 -34.87
CA LEU A 733 -10.86 -15.15 -34.32
C LEU A 733 -9.74 -15.24 -35.36
N PHE A 734 -10.07 -15.58 -36.61
CA PHE A 734 -9.08 -15.64 -37.69
C PHE A 734 -8.41 -14.29 -37.93
N ASP A 735 -9.20 -13.22 -38.12
CA ASP A 735 -8.69 -11.87 -38.34
C ASP A 735 -7.76 -11.45 -37.19
N SER A 736 -8.16 -11.77 -35.95
CA SER A 736 -7.34 -11.49 -34.76
C SER A 736 -6.04 -12.32 -34.73
N LEU A 737 -6.08 -13.60 -35.08
CA LEU A 737 -4.91 -14.47 -35.10
C LEU A 737 -3.92 -14.10 -36.22
N VAL A 738 -4.42 -13.67 -37.38
CA VAL A 738 -3.60 -13.21 -38.51
C VAL A 738 -2.80 -11.94 -38.13
N VAL A 739 -3.42 -11.04 -37.38
CA VAL A 739 -2.71 -9.86 -36.82
C VAL A 739 -1.66 -10.27 -35.80
N SER A 740 -1.87 -11.42 -35.14
CA SER A 740 -0.99 -12.00 -34.13
C SER A 740 -0.58 -10.96 -33.07
N PRO A 741 -1.57 -10.40 -32.35
CA PRO A 741 -1.30 -9.44 -31.29
C PRO A 741 -0.42 -10.10 -30.23
N GLY A 742 0.80 -9.61 -30.09
CA GLY A 742 1.67 -9.98 -28.99
C GLY A 742 1.18 -9.28 -27.73
N PHE A 743 0.48 -10.02 -26.87
CA PHE A 743 0.18 -9.58 -25.50
C PHE A 743 1.43 -9.78 -24.66
N TYR A 744 2.39 -8.86 -24.79
CA TYR A 744 3.62 -8.88 -24.01
C TYR A 744 3.44 -8.08 -22.74
N GLU A 745 3.73 -8.72 -21.63
CA GLU A 745 3.65 -8.09 -20.32
C GLU A 745 5.04 -7.56 -20.00
N ARG A 746 5.18 -6.24 -20.11
CA ARG A 746 6.42 -5.59 -19.70
C ARG A 746 6.07 -4.43 -18.80
N TRP A 747 6.44 -4.55 -17.52
CA TRP A 747 6.54 -3.38 -16.68
C TRP A 747 7.87 -2.69 -16.99
N ALA A 748 7.89 -1.93 -18.08
CA ALA A 748 9.04 -1.12 -18.47
C ALA A 748 8.70 0.37 -18.32
N PRO A 749 9.68 1.20 -17.96
CA PRO A 749 9.56 2.63 -18.14
C PRO A 749 9.36 2.91 -19.64
N THR A 750 8.33 3.68 -19.99
CA THR A 750 8.17 4.22 -21.34
C THR A 750 9.25 5.25 -21.64
N GLU A 751 9.67 5.38 -22.91
CA GLU A 751 10.69 6.36 -23.33
C GLU A 751 10.23 7.82 -23.17
N ALA A 752 8.91 8.05 -23.18
CA ALA A 752 8.35 9.29 -22.70
C ALA A 752 8.43 9.25 -21.17
N ASN A 753 9.15 10.20 -20.57
CA ASN A 753 9.49 10.36 -19.14
C ASN A 753 8.37 10.13 -18.10
N ASP A 754 7.15 9.82 -18.51
CA ASP A 754 6.08 9.41 -17.62
C ASP A 754 6.22 7.91 -17.33
N ALA A 755 6.13 7.54 -16.06
CA ALA A 755 6.20 6.17 -15.58
C ALA A 755 4.94 5.36 -15.93
N GLU A 756 4.48 5.44 -17.18
CA GLU A 756 3.28 4.74 -17.62
C GLU A 756 3.61 3.28 -17.88
N VAL A 757 2.85 2.39 -17.23
CA VAL A 757 2.92 0.95 -17.46
C VAL A 757 2.23 0.66 -18.78
N ALA A 758 2.93 0.91 -19.89
CA ALA A 758 2.38 0.62 -21.20
C ALA A 758 2.57 -0.87 -21.54
N MET A 759 1.48 -1.61 -21.61
CA MET A 759 1.49 -2.89 -22.30
C MET A 759 1.60 -2.60 -23.80
N VAL A 760 2.76 -2.90 -24.39
CA VAL A 760 2.93 -2.77 -25.84
C VAL A 760 2.35 -4.01 -26.50
N VAL A 761 1.19 -3.86 -27.14
CA VAL A 761 0.72 -4.84 -28.12
C VAL A 761 1.66 -4.73 -29.31
N VAL A 762 2.64 -5.64 -29.40
CA VAL A 762 3.48 -5.71 -30.59
C VAL A 762 2.83 -6.72 -31.54
N PRO A 763 2.24 -6.29 -32.67
CA PRO A 763 1.78 -7.22 -33.68
C PRO A 763 3.00 -8.00 -34.19
N MET A 764 3.10 -9.28 -33.81
CA MET A 764 4.21 -10.12 -34.19
C MET A 764 3.81 -10.85 -35.46
N ARG A 765 4.18 -10.35 -36.64
CA ARG A 765 3.95 -11.08 -37.90
C ARG A 765 4.80 -12.35 -37.94
N LEU A 766 4.29 -13.42 -37.33
CA LEU A 766 4.93 -14.74 -37.28
C LEU A 766 4.58 -15.62 -38.48
N ILE A 767 3.61 -15.21 -39.29
CA ILE A 767 3.18 -15.98 -40.47
C ILE A 767 3.82 -15.36 -41.71
N ASP A 768 4.71 -16.14 -42.32
CA ASP A 768 5.33 -15.82 -43.61
C ASP A 768 4.23 -15.65 -44.66
N GLU A 769 4.30 -14.60 -45.50
CA GLU A 769 3.20 -14.19 -46.40
C GLU A 769 2.84 -15.23 -47.50
N GLY A 770 3.39 -16.45 -47.44
CA GLY A 770 3.15 -17.54 -48.39
C GLY A 770 1.95 -18.45 -48.12
N GLU A 771 1.39 -18.51 -46.89
CA GLU A 771 0.35 -19.50 -46.51
C GLU A 771 -1.07 -18.93 -46.36
N HIS A 772 -1.45 -17.93 -47.17
CA HIS A 772 -2.75 -17.24 -47.14
C HIS A 772 -3.99 -18.09 -47.53
N SER A 773 -3.86 -19.42 -47.67
CA SER A 773 -4.98 -20.28 -48.09
C SER A 773 -5.75 -20.92 -46.93
N MET A 774 -5.39 -20.67 -45.67
CA MET A 774 -6.09 -21.30 -44.54
C MET A 774 -7.41 -20.58 -44.22
N ASN A 775 -8.51 -21.34 -44.23
CA ASN A 775 -9.86 -20.86 -43.91
C ASN A 775 -9.97 -20.51 -42.40
N ALA A 776 -10.71 -19.45 -42.05
CA ALA A 776 -11.02 -19.06 -40.67
C ALA A 776 -11.62 -20.19 -39.84
N GLU A 777 -12.43 -21.03 -40.48
CA GLU A 777 -13.03 -22.23 -39.89
C GLU A 777 -11.98 -23.24 -39.39
N TRP A 778 -10.82 -23.30 -40.04
CA TRP A 778 -9.71 -24.18 -39.64
C TRP A 778 -9.09 -23.69 -38.32
N HIS A 779 -8.78 -22.40 -38.21
CA HIS A 779 -8.19 -21.82 -36.99
C HIS A 779 -9.11 -21.96 -35.78
N TRP A 780 -10.42 -21.79 -35.98
CA TRP A 780 -11.41 -22.06 -34.94
C TRP A 780 -11.36 -23.51 -34.44
N ARG A 781 -11.29 -24.48 -35.37
CA ARG A 781 -11.25 -25.91 -35.04
C ARG A 781 -9.92 -26.35 -34.43
N GLU A 782 -8.81 -25.77 -34.83
CA GLU A 782 -7.46 -26.20 -34.38
C GLU A 782 -6.99 -25.47 -33.12
N VAL A 783 -7.42 -24.22 -32.92
CA VAL A 783 -6.96 -23.41 -31.79
C VAL A 783 -7.98 -23.41 -30.66
N TRP A 784 -9.25 -23.12 -30.94
CA TRP A 784 -10.25 -22.93 -29.88
C TRP A 784 -10.79 -24.26 -29.33
N GLN A 785 -11.34 -25.12 -30.21
CA GLN A 785 -12.00 -26.36 -29.79
C GLN A 785 -11.08 -27.31 -28.98
N PRO A 786 -9.80 -27.53 -29.34
CA PRO A 786 -8.94 -28.46 -28.61
C PRO A 786 -8.58 -27.93 -27.23
N ASN A 787 -8.40 -26.61 -27.07
CA ASN A 787 -8.18 -26.00 -25.76
C ASN A 787 -9.41 -26.17 -24.85
N VAL A 788 -10.62 -25.98 -25.38
CA VAL A 788 -11.87 -26.22 -24.63
C VAL A 788 -12.00 -27.70 -24.25
N LEU A 789 -11.76 -28.63 -25.19
CA LEU A 789 -11.80 -30.06 -24.92
C LEU A 789 -10.79 -30.48 -23.84
N CYS A 790 -9.56 -29.97 -23.92
CA CYS A 790 -8.53 -30.21 -22.91
C CYS A 790 -8.92 -29.66 -21.53
N ALA A 791 -9.52 -28.47 -21.49
CA ALA A 791 -10.03 -27.88 -20.26
C ALA A 791 -11.16 -28.73 -19.64
N ILE A 792 -12.13 -29.17 -20.45
CA ILE A 792 -13.24 -30.01 -19.99
C ILE A 792 -12.74 -31.37 -19.51
N ASN A 793 -11.80 -31.98 -20.24
CA ASN A 793 -11.16 -33.22 -19.81
C ASN A 793 -10.42 -33.04 -18.47
N SER A 794 -9.78 -31.89 -18.25
CA SER A 794 -9.13 -31.57 -16.99
C SER A 794 -10.14 -31.46 -15.84
N VAL A 795 -11.29 -30.83 -16.08
CA VAL A 795 -12.41 -30.78 -15.11
C VAL A 795 -12.97 -32.17 -14.80
N CYS A 796 -13.19 -33.01 -15.83
CA CYS A 796 -13.69 -34.37 -15.65
C CYS A 796 -12.69 -35.24 -14.88
N SER A 797 -11.42 -35.20 -15.28
CA SER A 797 -10.32 -35.90 -14.60
C SER A 797 -10.19 -35.47 -13.14
N PHE A 798 -10.45 -34.20 -12.85
CA PHE A 798 -10.44 -33.67 -11.49
C PHE A 798 -11.63 -34.20 -10.67
N LEU A 799 -12.84 -34.20 -11.23
CA LEU A 799 -14.02 -34.78 -10.59
C LEU A 799 -13.84 -36.28 -10.33
N ASP A 800 -13.35 -37.05 -11.30
CA ASP A 800 -13.17 -38.50 -11.17
C ASP A 800 -12.15 -38.86 -10.08
N ARG A 801 -11.05 -38.08 -9.95
CA ARG A 801 -10.05 -38.30 -8.89
C ARG A 801 -10.61 -38.13 -7.48
N HIS A 802 -11.55 -37.21 -7.30
CA HIS A 802 -12.14 -36.90 -6.00
C HIS A 802 -13.49 -37.61 -5.77
N SER A 803 -14.07 -38.23 -6.78
CA SER A 803 -15.29 -39.02 -6.62
C SER A 803 -14.93 -40.40 -6.04
N THR A 804 -14.86 -40.52 -4.71
CA THR A 804 -14.62 -41.82 -4.07
C THR A 804 -15.77 -42.81 -4.38
N PRO A 805 -15.48 -44.08 -4.72
CA PRO A 805 -16.49 -45.12 -4.93
C PRO A 805 -17.19 -45.57 -3.63
N ALA A 806 -16.95 -44.89 -2.50
CA ALA A 806 -17.56 -45.20 -1.21
C ALA A 806 -19.11 -45.14 -1.25
N ALA A 807 -19.68 -44.28 -2.11
CA ALA A 807 -21.13 -44.25 -2.35
C ALA A 807 -21.64 -45.51 -3.07
N ALA A 808 -20.85 -46.09 -4.00
CA ALA A 808 -21.19 -47.36 -4.64
C ALA A 808 -21.05 -48.54 -3.67
N ALA A 809 -20.09 -48.50 -2.75
CA ALA A 809 -19.95 -49.49 -1.68
C ALA A 809 -21.11 -49.41 -0.65
N ALA A 810 -21.58 -48.20 -0.31
CA ALA A 810 -22.73 -48.00 0.58
C ALA A 810 -24.07 -48.38 -0.07
N ALA A 811 -24.23 -48.12 -1.38
CA ALA A 811 -25.40 -48.55 -2.16
C ALA A 811 -25.40 -50.08 -2.38
N ALA A 812 -24.22 -50.70 -2.58
CA ALA A 812 -24.09 -52.16 -2.63
C ALA A 812 -24.36 -52.82 -1.27
N ALA A 813 -24.00 -52.16 -0.15
CA ALA A 813 -24.25 -52.66 1.20
C ALA A 813 -25.72 -52.59 1.64
N THR A 814 -26.53 -51.72 1.03
CA THR A 814 -27.97 -51.58 1.32
C THR A 814 -28.87 -52.42 0.40
N GLY A 815 -28.31 -53.03 -0.65
CA GLY A 815 -29.04 -53.87 -1.62
C GLY A 815 -29.36 -55.30 -1.18
N VAL A 816 -28.96 -55.71 0.04
CA VAL A 816 -29.16 -57.10 0.53
C VAL A 816 -29.95 -57.09 1.85
N CYS A 817 -31.24 -56.75 1.79
CA CYS A 817 -32.24 -57.23 2.75
C CYS A 817 -33.68 -57.11 2.20
N SER A 818 -34.16 -58.25 1.72
CA SER A 818 -35.52 -58.79 1.88
C SER A 818 -36.74 -58.02 1.39
N ALA A 819 -37.25 -58.52 0.26
CA ALA A 819 -38.67 -58.69 0.03
C ALA A 819 -39.28 -59.68 1.05
N ALA A 820 -40.17 -59.20 1.91
CA ALA A 820 -41.21 -60.01 2.55
C ALA A 820 -42.38 -59.08 2.89
N GLY A 821 -43.54 -59.39 2.32
CA GLY A 821 -44.72 -58.52 2.36
C GLY A 821 -45.43 -58.46 3.71
N CYS A 822 -46.25 -57.42 3.86
CA CYS A 822 -47.50 -57.50 4.59
C CYS A 822 -48.42 -56.36 4.12
N ALA A 823 -49.60 -56.74 3.64
CA ALA A 823 -50.71 -55.85 3.38
C ALA A 823 -51.33 -55.39 4.70
N SER A 824 -51.70 -54.11 4.82
CA SER A 824 -53.00 -53.73 5.39
C SER A 824 -53.34 -52.26 5.13
N THR A 825 -54.65 -52.07 5.08
CA THR A 825 -55.50 -50.94 4.69
C THR A 825 -55.54 -49.74 5.66
N ASP A 826 -55.91 -48.59 5.07
CA ASP A 826 -56.73 -47.48 5.58
C ASP A 826 -56.28 -46.58 6.76
N GLY A 827 -56.50 -45.27 6.59
CA GLY A 827 -56.67 -44.33 7.70
C GLY A 827 -56.21 -42.90 7.41
N ALA A 828 -57.17 -42.02 7.14
CA ALA A 828 -56.96 -40.62 6.78
C ALA A 828 -56.63 -39.68 7.95
N SER A 829 -56.09 -38.50 7.59
CA SER A 829 -56.36 -37.17 8.17
C SER A 829 -55.77 -36.81 9.55
N GLY A 830 -55.18 -35.60 9.66
CA GLY A 830 -55.14 -34.89 10.95
C GLY A 830 -53.97 -33.95 11.22
N ARG A 831 -54.11 -32.71 10.76
CA ARG A 831 -53.78 -31.43 11.42
C ARG A 831 -52.67 -31.33 12.50
N ARG A 832 -51.85 -30.29 12.27
CA ARG A 832 -51.09 -29.49 13.24
C ARG A 832 -51.92 -29.10 14.48
N THR A 833 -51.30 -29.19 15.65
CA THR A 833 -51.47 -28.23 16.75
C THR A 833 -50.18 -28.17 17.58
N ALA A 834 -49.70 -26.96 17.78
CA ALA A 834 -48.69 -26.59 18.76
C ALA A 834 -49.36 -26.41 20.12
N THR A 835 -48.69 -26.78 21.21
CA THR A 835 -48.89 -26.17 22.53
C THR A 835 -47.66 -26.35 23.41
N SER A 836 -47.26 -25.22 23.96
CA SER A 836 -46.34 -24.98 25.07
C SER A 836 -46.72 -25.72 26.35
N ALA A 837 -45.72 -26.07 27.18
CA ALA A 837 -45.86 -26.04 28.63
C ALA A 837 -44.50 -25.87 29.33
N ALA A 838 -44.43 -24.83 30.16
CA ALA A 838 -43.40 -24.58 31.15
C ALA A 838 -43.51 -25.56 32.34
N GLY A 839 -42.46 -25.64 33.16
CA GLY A 839 -42.52 -26.34 34.43
C GLY A 839 -41.16 -26.42 35.12
N ASP A 840 -40.86 -25.38 35.91
CA ASP A 840 -39.81 -25.35 36.93
C ASP A 840 -39.90 -26.55 37.89
N THR A 841 -38.76 -26.99 38.45
CA THR A 841 -38.59 -27.02 39.91
C THR A 841 -37.14 -27.30 40.31
N ALA A 842 -36.69 -26.49 41.27
CA ALA A 842 -35.40 -26.50 41.90
C ALA A 842 -35.20 -27.71 42.83
N SER A 843 -33.94 -28.05 43.11
CA SER A 843 -33.50 -28.51 44.43
C SER A 843 -32.02 -28.25 44.64
N SER A 844 -31.74 -27.50 45.70
CA SER A 844 -30.44 -27.10 46.22
C SER A 844 -29.81 -28.23 47.03
N SER A 845 -28.48 -28.33 47.04
CA SER A 845 -27.69 -28.82 48.18
C SER A 845 -26.25 -28.33 48.04
N SER A 846 -25.76 -27.74 49.11
CA SER A 846 -24.47 -27.08 49.25
C SER A 846 -23.49 -27.91 50.10
N ILE A 847 -22.24 -27.43 50.08
CA ILE A 847 -21.12 -27.66 51.03
C ILE A 847 -20.21 -28.87 50.71
N SER A 848 -18.98 -28.59 50.26
CA SER A 848 -17.75 -28.65 51.08
C SER A 848 -16.49 -28.42 50.24
N ALA A 849 -15.62 -27.53 50.71
CA ALA A 849 -14.36 -27.16 50.10
C ALA A 849 -13.26 -28.21 50.31
N HIS A 850 -12.37 -28.40 49.33
CA HIS A 850 -10.93 -28.57 49.53
C HIS A 850 -10.17 -28.29 48.22
N ALA A 851 -9.08 -27.55 48.38
CA ALA A 851 -8.22 -27.03 47.33
C ALA A 851 -7.41 -28.13 46.62
N GLN A 852 -7.25 -28.04 45.30
CA GLN A 852 -6.00 -28.35 44.60
C GLN A 852 -6.02 -27.86 43.14
N LEU A 853 -4.89 -27.30 42.74
CA LEU A 853 -4.59 -26.66 41.46
C LEU A 853 -4.72 -27.63 40.29
N SER A 854 -5.53 -27.30 39.29
CA SER A 854 -5.47 -27.87 37.93
C SER A 854 -6.17 -26.92 36.95
N SER A 855 -5.35 -26.14 36.24
CA SER A 855 -5.73 -25.24 35.15
C SER A 855 -6.45 -26.01 34.04
N SER A 856 -7.77 -25.88 33.99
CA SER A 856 -8.65 -26.45 32.96
C SER A 856 -9.30 -25.31 32.19
N SER A 857 -9.10 -25.37 30.88
CA SER A 857 -9.45 -24.40 29.85
C SER A 857 -10.93 -24.00 29.89
N SER A 858 -11.19 -22.72 30.17
CA SER A 858 -12.52 -22.12 30.14
C SER A 858 -12.99 -21.87 28.70
N SER A 859 -14.16 -22.43 28.41
CA SER A 859 -14.94 -22.38 27.18
C SER A 859 -15.15 -20.96 26.67
N SER A 860 -14.58 -20.66 25.51
CA SER A 860 -14.85 -19.42 24.78
C SER A 860 -16.10 -19.59 23.93
N SER A 861 -17.03 -18.66 24.07
CA SER A 861 -18.21 -18.50 23.23
C SER A 861 -17.78 -18.21 21.78
N SER A 862 -17.52 -19.25 21.00
CA SER A 862 -17.27 -19.13 19.57
C SER A 862 -18.55 -18.66 18.88
N GLY A 863 -18.62 -17.38 18.55
CA GLY A 863 -19.49 -16.90 17.49
C GLY A 863 -19.04 -17.58 16.21
N SER A 864 -19.58 -18.77 15.93
CA SER A 864 -19.20 -19.53 14.74
C SER A 864 -19.70 -18.75 13.53
N SER A 865 -18.79 -18.08 12.82
CA SER A 865 -19.00 -17.80 11.41
C SER A 865 -19.40 -19.13 10.77
N GLN A 866 -20.67 -19.29 10.40
CA GLN A 866 -21.15 -20.51 9.78
C GLN A 866 -20.30 -20.73 8.52
N GLN A 867 -19.44 -21.75 8.57
CA GLN A 867 -18.71 -22.17 7.38
C GLN A 867 -19.73 -22.52 6.30
N VAL A 868 -19.52 -21.99 5.11
CA VAL A 868 -20.43 -22.17 4.00
C VAL A 868 -20.34 -23.63 3.56
N GLN A 869 -21.47 -24.34 3.54
CA GLN A 869 -21.47 -25.79 3.30
C GLN A 869 -22.00 -26.11 1.91
N TRP A 870 -21.10 -26.56 1.02
CA TRP A 870 -21.46 -27.00 -0.34
C TRP A 870 -21.72 -28.51 -0.43
N ARG A 871 -22.03 -29.17 0.69
CA ARG A 871 -22.12 -30.64 0.76
C ARG A 871 -23.12 -31.25 -0.21
N TYR A 872 -24.18 -30.51 -0.57
CA TYR A 872 -25.17 -30.94 -1.57
C TYR A 872 -24.55 -31.20 -2.95
N LEU A 873 -23.38 -30.61 -3.25
CA LEU A 873 -22.68 -30.82 -4.52
C LEU A 873 -22.15 -32.25 -4.67
N LEU A 874 -21.95 -32.97 -3.56
CA LEU A 874 -21.55 -34.39 -3.60
C LEU A 874 -22.66 -35.29 -4.11
N ASP A 875 -23.92 -34.87 -3.97
CA ASP A 875 -25.08 -35.65 -4.36
C ASP A 875 -25.58 -35.30 -5.77
N LEU A 876 -24.84 -34.48 -6.53
CA LEU A 876 -25.29 -33.97 -7.85
C LEU A 876 -25.73 -35.09 -8.81
N GLN A 877 -25.11 -36.26 -8.73
CA GLN A 877 -25.35 -37.36 -9.69
C GLN A 877 -26.70 -38.00 -9.42
N GLN A 878 -27.05 -38.09 -8.15
CA GLN A 878 -28.33 -38.59 -7.68
C GLN A 878 -29.43 -37.54 -7.87
N LEU A 879 -29.08 -36.26 -7.68
CA LEU A 879 -30.04 -35.16 -7.75
C LEU A 879 -30.39 -34.77 -9.20
N SER A 880 -29.48 -34.92 -10.17
CA SER A 880 -29.68 -34.48 -11.55
C SER A 880 -29.53 -35.60 -12.58
N PRO A 881 -30.65 -36.25 -12.98
CA PRO A 881 -30.65 -37.23 -14.07
C PRO A 881 -30.13 -36.67 -15.39
N ARG A 882 -30.30 -35.36 -15.64
CA ARG A 882 -29.80 -34.72 -16.86
C ARG A 882 -28.28 -34.66 -16.87
N TRP A 883 -27.66 -34.35 -15.73
CA TRP A 883 -26.19 -34.36 -15.64
C TRP A 883 -25.66 -35.79 -15.80
N ALA A 884 -26.26 -36.76 -15.12
CA ALA A 884 -25.88 -38.17 -15.27
C ALA A 884 -25.98 -38.67 -16.73
N ALA A 885 -27.05 -38.28 -17.45
CA ALA A 885 -27.21 -38.60 -18.86
C ALA A 885 -26.11 -37.96 -19.73
N ALA A 886 -25.80 -36.68 -19.51
CA ALA A 886 -24.74 -35.99 -20.25
C ALA A 886 -23.34 -36.58 -19.99
N VAL A 887 -23.07 -37.03 -18.75
CA VAL A 887 -21.82 -37.75 -18.42
C VAL A 887 -21.74 -39.07 -19.19
N ALA A 888 -22.84 -39.84 -19.23
CA ALA A 888 -22.88 -41.11 -19.95
C ALA A 888 -22.68 -40.90 -21.46
N GLU A 889 -23.34 -39.92 -22.06
CA GLU A 889 -23.20 -39.58 -23.47
C GLU A 889 -21.77 -39.14 -23.82
N TYR A 890 -21.19 -38.26 -23.01
CA TYR A 890 -19.80 -37.81 -23.21
C TYR A 890 -18.80 -38.96 -23.10
N ARG A 891 -18.97 -39.86 -22.10
CA ARG A 891 -18.11 -41.06 -21.96
C ARG A 891 -18.20 -41.99 -23.15
N VAL A 892 -19.41 -42.25 -23.67
CA VAL A 892 -19.58 -43.09 -24.87
C VAL A 892 -18.85 -42.52 -26.07
N ILE A 893 -18.92 -41.20 -26.28
CA ILE A 893 -18.21 -40.53 -27.39
C ILE A 893 -16.70 -40.59 -27.15
N PHE A 894 -16.24 -40.36 -25.92
CA PHE A 894 -14.83 -40.41 -25.57
C PHE A 894 -14.23 -41.82 -25.75
N GLU A 895 -14.93 -42.86 -25.28
CA GLU A 895 -14.52 -44.27 -25.43
C GLU A 895 -14.51 -44.71 -26.90
N ALA A 896 -15.47 -44.24 -27.71
CA ALA A 896 -15.47 -44.53 -29.14
C ALA A 896 -14.25 -43.94 -29.86
N LEU A 897 -13.79 -42.76 -29.44
CA LEU A 897 -12.57 -42.13 -29.98
C LEU A 897 -11.30 -42.86 -29.52
N ASP A 898 -11.24 -43.27 -28.26
CA ASP A 898 -10.10 -44.04 -27.73
C ASP A 898 -9.98 -45.41 -28.45
N GLN A 899 -11.11 -46.05 -28.73
CA GLN A 899 -11.15 -47.29 -29.52
C GLN A 899 -10.67 -47.08 -30.96
N GLN A 900 -11.06 -45.98 -31.60
CA GLN A 900 -10.59 -45.64 -32.95
C GLN A 900 -9.09 -45.27 -32.98
N ALA A 901 -8.58 -44.64 -31.92
CA ALA A 901 -7.16 -44.30 -31.83
C ALA A 901 -6.27 -45.53 -31.59
N GLY A 902 -6.76 -46.53 -30.85
CA GLY A 902 -6.00 -47.74 -30.49
C GLY A 902 -5.73 -48.73 -31.63
N GLU A 903 -6.37 -48.59 -32.80
CA GLU A 903 -6.24 -49.54 -33.91
C GLU A 903 -4.93 -49.42 -34.73
N ASP A 904 -4.14 -48.34 -34.57
CA ASP A 904 -2.81 -48.19 -35.23
C ASP A 904 -1.68 -47.79 -34.25
N PRO A 905 -1.15 -48.74 -33.45
CA PRO A 905 -0.12 -48.48 -32.45
C PRO A 905 1.24 -48.01 -33.03
N ALA A 906 1.45 -48.16 -34.35
CA ALA A 906 2.68 -47.69 -35.02
C ALA A 906 2.75 -46.16 -35.11
N VAL A 907 1.61 -45.48 -35.01
CA VAL A 907 1.50 -44.02 -35.12
C VAL A 907 1.67 -43.31 -33.77
N ILE A 908 1.34 -44.00 -32.66
CA ILE A 908 1.31 -43.40 -31.30
C ILE A 908 2.71 -43.38 -30.64
N ALA A 909 3.58 -44.35 -30.94
CA ALA A 909 4.87 -44.51 -30.26
C ALA A 909 5.90 -43.36 -30.52
N PRO A 910 6.01 -42.75 -31.72
CA PRO A 910 6.92 -41.62 -31.94
C PRO A 910 6.46 -40.32 -31.26
N LEU A 911 5.14 -40.13 -31.09
CA LEU A 911 4.55 -38.93 -30.49
C LEU A 911 4.82 -38.81 -28.99
N ALA A 912 4.75 -39.93 -28.25
CA ALA A 912 5.06 -39.97 -26.82
C ALA A 912 6.54 -39.62 -26.53
N GLN A 913 7.44 -39.86 -27.49
CA GLN A 913 8.87 -39.59 -27.35
C GLN A 913 9.24 -38.12 -27.66
N GLN A 914 8.43 -37.40 -28.47
CA GLN A 914 8.60 -35.97 -28.74
C GLN A 914 7.92 -35.06 -27.70
N LEU A 915 6.92 -35.56 -26.98
CA LEU A 915 6.28 -34.87 -25.86
C LEU A 915 7.19 -34.68 -24.64
N GLY A 916 8.31 -35.41 -24.55
CA GLY A 916 9.29 -35.31 -23.47
C GLY A 916 10.29 -34.14 -23.61
N THR A 917 10.38 -33.50 -24.78
CA THR A 917 11.32 -32.40 -25.04
C THR A 917 10.61 -31.07 -25.19
N GLY A 918 10.12 -30.50 -24.08
CA GLY A 918 10.01 -29.07 -23.75
C GLY A 918 9.39 -28.04 -24.73
N GLY A 919 9.04 -28.38 -25.97
CA GLY A 919 8.60 -27.44 -27.00
C GLY A 919 7.37 -27.97 -27.74
N GLY A 920 6.26 -27.24 -27.63
CA GLY A 920 5.14 -27.34 -28.59
C GLY A 920 4.21 -28.54 -28.47
N VAL A 921 3.65 -28.81 -27.29
CA VAL A 921 2.69 -29.92 -27.01
C VAL A 921 1.36 -29.83 -27.79
N ALA A 922 1.06 -28.73 -28.50
CA ALA A 922 -0.25 -28.52 -29.12
C ALA A 922 -0.35 -28.93 -30.61
N GLY A 923 0.78 -29.16 -31.31
CA GLY A 923 0.77 -29.21 -32.78
C GLY A 923 0.64 -30.59 -33.44
N LEU A 924 0.83 -31.71 -32.72
CA LEU A 924 1.09 -32.99 -33.39
C LEU A 924 0.08 -34.12 -33.10
N ALA A 925 -0.82 -33.96 -32.12
CA ALA A 925 -1.85 -34.97 -31.86
C ALA A 925 -3.15 -34.75 -32.67
N THR A 926 -3.37 -33.56 -33.24
CA THR A 926 -4.59 -33.21 -33.97
C THR A 926 -4.63 -33.74 -35.40
N THR A 927 -3.50 -34.16 -35.96
CA THR A 927 -3.36 -34.40 -37.41
C THR A 927 -4.07 -35.66 -37.94
N ILE A 928 -4.69 -36.47 -37.07
CA ILE A 928 -5.27 -37.78 -37.45
C ILE A 928 -6.75 -37.90 -37.09
N ILE A 929 -7.29 -37.05 -36.21
CA ILE A 929 -8.70 -37.10 -35.85
C ILE A 929 -9.51 -36.33 -36.89
N SER A 930 -10.49 -36.98 -37.53
CA SER A 930 -11.35 -36.30 -38.50
C SER A 930 -12.06 -35.09 -37.88
N ASN A 931 -12.15 -33.97 -38.61
CA ASN A 931 -12.78 -32.74 -38.12
C ASN A 931 -14.20 -32.96 -37.56
N ALA A 932 -14.96 -33.87 -38.18
CA ALA A 932 -16.32 -34.20 -37.72
C ALA A 932 -16.35 -34.78 -36.30
N HIS A 933 -15.32 -35.54 -35.93
CA HIS A 933 -15.21 -36.11 -34.58
C HIS A 933 -14.89 -35.04 -33.53
N ILE A 934 -14.01 -34.08 -33.85
CA ILE A 934 -13.68 -32.96 -32.94
C ILE A 934 -14.93 -32.12 -32.66
N GLU A 935 -15.73 -31.83 -33.69
CA GLU A 935 -16.99 -31.09 -33.52
C GLU A 935 -18.01 -31.83 -32.65
N GLN A 936 -18.20 -33.12 -32.91
CA GLN A 936 -19.11 -33.94 -32.11
C GLN A 936 -18.65 -34.03 -30.66
N GLN A 937 -17.35 -34.22 -30.42
CA GLN A 937 -16.78 -34.26 -29.08
C GLN A 937 -16.92 -32.90 -28.38
N TYR A 938 -16.65 -31.80 -29.08
CA TYR A 938 -16.79 -30.43 -28.55
C TYR A 938 -18.23 -30.14 -28.16
N ALA A 939 -19.20 -30.47 -29.02
CA ALA A 939 -20.62 -30.29 -28.75
C ALA A 939 -21.09 -31.09 -27.52
N ALA A 940 -20.69 -32.37 -27.43
CA ALA A 940 -21.01 -33.22 -26.29
C ALA A 940 -20.36 -32.73 -24.99
N ALA A 941 -19.10 -32.28 -25.06
CA ALA A 941 -18.37 -31.73 -23.93
C ALA A 941 -19.04 -30.44 -23.40
N LEU A 942 -19.45 -29.54 -24.29
CA LEU A 942 -20.18 -28.34 -23.89
C LEU A 942 -21.55 -28.67 -23.30
N GLU A 943 -22.30 -29.63 -23.85
CA GLU A 943 -23.58 -30.04 -23.27
C GLU A 943 -23.39 -30.67 -21.88
N LEU A 944 -22.32 -31.41 -21.66
CA LEU A 944 -21.92 -31.87 -20.32
C LEU A 944 -21.70 -30.70 -19.36
N CYS A 945 -20.93 -29.68 -19.76
CA CYS A 945 -20.70 -28.49 -18.94
C CYS A 945 -21.99 -27.70 -18.69
N ARG A 946 -22.86 -27.55 -19.69
CA ARG A 946 -24.18 -26.90 -19.56
C ARG A 946 -25.08 -27.67 -18.60
N ALA A 947 -25.10 -29.00 -18.69
CA ALA A 947 -25.86 -29.87 -17.79
C ALA A 947 -25.35 -29.77 -16.35
N LEU A 948 -24.03 -29.75 -16.15
CA LEU A 948 -23.41 -29.58 -14.83
C LEU A 948 -23.74 -28.20 -14.22
N ALA A 949 -23.53 -27.12 -14.97
CA ALA A 949 -23.82 -25.76 -14.53
C ALA A 949 -25.32 -25.53 -14.25
N ALA A 950 -26.21 -26.26 -14.93
CA ALA A 950 -27.66 -26.22 -14.67
C ALA A 950 -28.08 -27.06 -13.46
N ALA A 951 -27.33 -28.13 -13.14
CA ALA A 951 -27.62 -29.05 -12.05
C ALA A 951 -27.22 -28.49 -10.67
N ALA A 952 -26.24 -27.59 -10.64
CA ALA A 952 -25.58 -27.14 -9.42
C ALA A 952 -25.73 -25.62 -9.20
N PRO A 953 -26.83 -25.15 -8.56
CA PRO A 953 -26.96 -23.76 -8.17
C PRO A 953 -25.88 -23.37 -7.18
N LEU A 954 -25.08 -22.35 -7.46
CA LEU A 954 -23.94 -21.97 -6.64
C LEU A 954 -24.31 -20.88 -5.60
N PRO A 955 -23.91 -21.01 -4.33
CA PRO A 955 -24.14 -20.01 -3.28
C PRO A 955 -23.26 -18.76 -3.36
N VAL A 956 -22.07 -18.85 -3.97
CA VAL A 956 -21.05 -17.78 -3.97
C VAL A 956 -21.07 -16.89 -5.20
N VAL A 957 -21.83 -17.26 -6.24
CA VAL A 957 -21.85 -16.54 -7.51
C VAL A 957 -23.29 -16.29 -7.98
N CYS A 958 -23.49 -15.26 -8.83
CA CYS A 958 -24.79 -15.04 -9.45
C CYS A 958 -25.17 -16.26 -10.28
N ASN A 959 -26.34 -16.86 -10.11
CA ASN A 959 -26.68 -18.11 -10.82
C ASN A 959 -27.09 -17.95 -12.28
N ASN A 960 -27.33 -16.72 -12.76
CA ASN A 960 -27.65 -16.45 -14.16
C ASN A 960 -26.39 -16.56 -15.05
N PRO A 961 -26.29 -17.55 -15.95
CA PRO A 961 -25.10 -17.75 -16.78
C PRO A 961 -24.93 -16.62 -17.80
N GLY A 962 -26.01 -15.91 -18.15
CA GLY A 962 -25.95 -14.72 -19.00
C GLY A 962 -25.68 -13.42 -18.25
N CYS A 963 -25.41 -13.46 -16.94
CA CYS A 963 -25.08 -12.26 -16.18
C CYS A 963 -23.71 -11.73 -16.59
N ASP A 964 -23.69 -10.56 -17.19
CA ASP A 964 -22.51 -9.79 -17.56
C ASP A 964 -22.15 -8.71 -16.52
N SER A 965 -23.10 -8.30 -15.67
CA SER A 965 -22.83 -7.33 -14.61
C SER A 965 -21.67 -7.77 -13.71
N LEU A 966 -20.71 -6.86 -13.58
CA LEU A 966 -19.57 -6.91 -12.67
C LEU A 966 -19.72 -5.91 -11.51
N ASP A 967 -20.84 -5.19 -11.46
CA ASP A 967 -21.12 -4.13 -10.50
C ASP A 967 -21.23 -4.69 -9.07
N GLY A 968 -20.46 -4.12 -8.14
CA GLY A 968 -20.55 -4.38 -6.69
C GLY A 968 -19.31 -5.03 -6.02
N LEU A 969 -19.37 -5.14 -4.68
CA LEU A 969 -18.51 -5.99 -3.85
C LEU A 969 -18.78 -7.45 -4.23
N SER A 970 -17.75 -8.31 -4.43
CA SER A 970 -17.71 -9.76 -4.80
C SER A 970 -18.99 -10.43 -5.37
N GLU A 971 -18.90 -11.46 -6.22
CA GLU A 971 -20.13 -12.14 -6.69
C GLU A 971 -20.91 -12.74 -5.52
N ALA A 972 -20.25 -12.96 -4.39
CA ALA A 972 -20.85 -13.33 -3.11
C ALA A 972 -21.55 -12.17 -2.38
N ALA A 973 -21.09 -10.92 -2.50
CA ALA A 973 -21.68 -9.74 -1.86
C ALA A 973 -22.68 -8.99 -2.76
N ALA A 974 -22.47 -8.92 -4.08
CA ALA A 974 -23.42 -8.37 -5.06
C ALA A 974 -24.69 -9.21 -5.17
N ALA A 975 -24.56 -10.50 -4.85
CA ALA A 975 -25.61 -11.47 -4.63
C ALA A 975 -26.52 -11.12 -3.44
N SER A 976 -27.20 -9.98 -3.54
CA SER A 976 -28.10 -9.41 -2.54
C SER A 976 -29.43 -10.16 -2.44
N LYS A 977 -29.80 -10.92 -3.48
CA LYS A 977 -31.05 -11.68 -3.54
C LYS A 977 -30.78 -13.17 -3.46
N ALA A 978 -31.23 -13.79 -2.38
CA ALA A 978 -31.30 -15.24 -2.25
C ALA A 978 -32.64 -15.77 -2.76
N CYS A 979 -32.60 -16.85 -3.54
CA CYS A 979 -33.79 -17.58 -3.93
C CYS A 979 -34.54 -18.08 -2.69
N ALA A 980 -35.85 -17.83 -2.60
CA ALA A 980 -36.64 -18.18 -1.41
C ALA A 980 -36.69 -19.71 -1.14
N GLY A 981 -36.50 -20.54 -2.16
CA GLY A 981 -36.42 -21.99 -2.03
C GLY A 981 -35.04 -22.45 -1.60
N CYS A 982 -34.13 -22.60 -2.57
CA CYS A 982 -32.81 -23.19 -2.34
C CYS A 982 -31.74 -22.20 -1.83
N ARG A 983 -32.06 -20.92 -1.59
CA ARG A 983 -31.12 -19.88 -1.11
C ARG A 983 -29.94 -19.53 -2.03
N CYS A 984 -29.85 -20.11 -3.22
CA CYS A 984 -28.85 -19.70 -4.21
C CYS A 984 -28.98 -18.21 -4.54
N ARG A 985 -27.90 -17.58 -4.98
CA ARG A 985 -27.87 -16.12 -5.07
C ARG A 985 -27.89 -15.57 -6.49
N TYR A 986 -28.42 -14.36 -6.62
CA TYR A 986 -28.49 -13.57 -7.85
C TYR A 986 -28.13 -12.12 -7.54
N CYS A 987 -27.42 -11.44 -8.46
CA CYS A 987 -27.09 -10.02 -8.30
C CYS A 987 -28.34 -9.12 -8.40
N SER A 988 -29.37 -9.54 -9.14
CA SER A 988 -30.62 -8.80 -9.31
C SER A 988 -31.82 -9.71 -9.52
N ALA A 989 -33.03 -9.16 -9.35
CA ALA A 989 -34.26 -9.90 -9.66
C ALA A 989 -34.41 -10.19 -11.16
N ALA A 990 -33.84 -9.34 -12.03
CA ALA A 990 -33.80 -9.57 -13.46
C ALA A 990 -32.98 -10.84 -13.77
N CYS A 991 -31.80 -10.99 -13.14
CA CYS A 991 -31.00 -12.20 -13.28
C CYS A 991 -31.73 -13.45 -12.77
N GLN A 992 -32.40 -13.38 -11.61
CA GLN A 992 -33.21 -14.50 -11.12
C GLN A 992 -34.33 -14.87 -12.09
N THR A 993 -35.01 -13.86 -12.66
CA THR A 993 -36.12 -14.06 -13.60
C THR A 993 -35.64 -14.69 -14.90
N ALA A 994 -34.51 -14.21 -15.43
CA ALA A 994 -33.89 -14.74 -16.64
C ALA A 994 -33.50 -16.22 -16.47
N ASP A 995 -32.93 -16.59 -15.33
CA ASP A 995 -32.47 -17.95 -15.05
C ASP A 995 -33.58 -18.89 -14.54
N TRP A 996 -34.74 -18.35 -14.13
CA TRP A 996 -35.77 -19.12 -13.42
C TRP A 996 -36.20 -20.40 -14.14
N ARG A 997 -36.32 -20.38 -15.48
CA ARG A 997 -36.72 -21.56 -16.26
C ARG A 997 -35.78 -22.74 -16.06
N ARG A 998 -34.47 -22.47 -16.03
CA ARG A 998 -33.41 -23.46 -15.78
C ARG A 998 -33.34 -23.80 -14.29
N HIS A 999 -33.33 -22.78 -13.45
CA HIS A 999 -33.15 -22.90 -12.00
C HIS A 999 -34.28 -23.67 -11.29
N LYS A 1000 -35.54 -23.50 -11.71
CA LYS A 1000 -36.74 -24.03 -11.03
C LYS A 1000 -36.65 -25.53 -10.74
N ARG A 1001 -36.04 -26.32 -11.62
CA ARG A 1001 -35.88 -27.77 -11.43
C ARG A 1001 -34.87 -28.07 -10.32
N ALA A 1002 -33.66 -27.50 -10.40
CA ALA A 1002 -32.63 -27.66 -9.39
C ALA A 1002 -33.09 -27.14 -8.01
N CYS A 1003 -33.78 -26.00 -7.99
CA CYS A 1003 -34.36 -25.43 -6.77
C CYS A 1003 -35.33 -26.39 -6.05
N ARG A 1004 -36.22 -27.05 -6.81
CA ARG A 1004 -37.16 -28.04 -6.27
C ARG A 1004 -36.45 -29.28 -5.74
N LEU A 1005 -35.41 -29.74 -6.43
CA LEU A 1005 -34.63 -30.91 -6.02
C LEU A 1005 -33.89 -30.65 -4.71
N LEU A 1006 -33.20 -29.50 -4.60
CA LEU A 1006 -32.53 -29.09 -3.37
C LEU A 1006 -33.54 -28.92 -2.22
N ALA A 1007 -34.67 -28.24 -2.47
CA ALA A 1007 -35.71 -28.07 -1.46
C ALA A 1007 -36.31 -29.42 -1.02
N ALA A 1008 -36.51 -30.37 -1.94
CA ALA A 1008 -37.01 -31.71 -1.63
C ALA A 1008 -35.99 -32.54 -0.83
N ALA A 1009 -34.70 -32.35 -1.08
CA ALA A 1009 -33.61 -32.96 -0.32
C ALA A 1009 -33.40 -32.31 1.08
N GLY A 1010 -34.18 -31.27 1.42
CA GLY A 1010 -33.96 -30.48 2.65
C GLY A 1010 -32.64 -29.71 2.64
N GLN A 1011 -32.04 -29.53 1.46
CA GLN A 1011 -30.77 -28.86 1.27
C GLN A 1011 -31.00 -27.40 0.84
N ALA A 1012 -30.11 -26.51 1.28
CA ALA A 1012 -30.09 -25.12 0.87
C ALA A 1012 -28.64 -24.71 0.57
N CYS A 1013 -28.48 -23.80 -0.38
CA CYS A 1013 -27.21 -23.14 -0.71
C CYS A 1013 -26.94 -22.10 0.38
N VAL A 1014 -26.52 -22.54 1.57
CA VAL A 1014 -26.24 -21.67 2.73
C VAL A 1014 -24.75 -21.50 2.93
#